data_AF-A0A094EJ43-F1
#
_entry.id   AF-A0A094EJ43-F1
#
_cell.length_a   1.000
_cell.length_b   1.000
_cell.length_c   1.000
_cell.angle_alpha   90.00
_cell.angle_beta   90.00
_cell.angle_gamma   90.00
#
_symmetry.space_group_name_H-M   'P 1'
#
loop_
_entity.id
_entity.type
_entity.pdbx_description
1 polymer ?
#
loop_
_entity_poly.entity_id
_entity_poly.type
_entity_poly.pdbx_seq_one_letter_code
_entity_poly.pdbx_strand_id
1 'polypeptide(L)'
;MLNVIEKAQNHAEMDLTTLSRTTTQVATVELNEKAFLEAAQTQPQTVELNEKALLEAAQTQPQTVEVDEKAFLEAAQTQPQTVELNEKALLEPAQTQPQTVEVDEKPLLEAAQIQPRTVEVNEKPLLEAAQTLPQTVEVDEKPLLEAAQIQPRTVEVDEKPLLEAAQTHPRSTPKLESPYLDDVAFARLVDLYLPPEVKKSAEVELARLGDAAASQQLMGWVADAESSPPHIRHWDSWGEKKDELVTSQGWKNLWRFGISERLAALPSLTKEYESHARMIQLLKVHLFAPASATTSFHLILSDGVASLLLAHLHDSKIDEATRALFQHAYERLTSTDPNEGWTSGLWMTERAGGSDLTPTETTATFSPLGPDDNSKDADGFPLGPWVLDGLKWFSTSTEGSMAVAVARTARGLSAFYVPMRRAVKVNGVTQVELNGVRIRRLKNKMGTKSLPTGELELKGMRGWLIGTEGKGIGEIGVVLNITRIHLAMASVGLAARGLSVARAFARVRKVARGTRLSSVPLHMKTLAKAHVTYRAHLALCSFVAALLGRTEQLQAASPPQLLDLVPKSAQDVSCLVRLLGSVAKATSTMDCVGVLQTGMESLGGVGYVENDDMAFNVARLFRDCSAILIGEGTTDVIATDVVRILKGSIGPYVVKAYGRWVESSLPKKESMAPEATIISQQWSELETAISSNTMEHLTRNAREIMLRVSKLTSGILLLADAARDDNAVAMEVARRWIQPATLLEGSSAEQGLMLDQQIVFGDQPTWLGVL
;
A
#
# COMPACT_ATOMS: atom_id res chain seq x y z
N MET A 1 -22.14 -78.22 0.18
CA MET A 1 -21.64 -79.43 0.85
C MET A 1 -21.35 -79.01 2.28
N LEU A 2 -22.30 -79.28 3.18
CA LEU A 2 -22.21 -79.07 4.63
C LEU A 2 -21.07 -79.94 5.21
N ASN A 3 -20.20 -79.37 6.07
CA ASN A 3 -20.06 -79.69 7.51
C ASN A 3 -18.66 -79.44 8.09
N VAL A 4 -18.67 -78.75 9.26
CA VAL A 4 -17.76 -78.88 10.44
C VAL A 4 -16.35 -78.31 10.23
N ILE A 5 -15.91 -77.28 10.96
CA ILE A 5 -15.42 -77.34 12.36
C ILE A 5 -15.78 -76.04 13.13
N GLU A 6 -16.53 -76.20 14.22
CA GLU A 6 -16.54 -75.32 15.40
C GLU A 6 -15.20 -75.42 16.15
N LYS A 7 -14.57 -74.29 16.47
CA LYS A 7 -13.95 -73.96 17.77
C LYS A 7 -13.19 -72.62 17.70
N ALA A 8 -13.32 -71.84 18.79
CA ALA A 8 -12.73 -70.52 19.08
C ALA A 8 -13.57 -69.27 18.72
N GLN A 9 -14.71 -69.09 19.40
CA GLN A 9 -15.35 -67.79 19.60
C GLN A 9 -15.06 -67.36 21.04
N ASN A 10 -14.09 -66.45 21.29
CA ASN A 10 -14.07 -65.51 22.42
C ASN A 10 -12.81 -64.60 22.53
N HIS A 11 -11.76 -64.79 21.73
CA HIS A 11 -10.69 -63.80 21.52
C HIS A 11 -10.17 -63.95 20.09
N ALA A 12 -9.96 -62.84 19.39
CA ALA A 12 -9.32 -62.84 18.08
C ALA A 12 -8.03 -62.03 18.18
N GLU A 13 -6.94 -62.68 18.57
CA GLU A 13 -5.58 -62.15 18.44
C GLU A 13 -5.24 -62.22 16.94
N MET A 14 -5.33 -61.09 16.23
CA MET A 14 -5.22 -61.04 14.77
C MET A 14 -3.83 -60.61 14.32
N ASP A 15 -2.92 -61.56 14.22
CA ASP A 15 -1.57 -61.34 13.71
C ASP A 15 -1.53 -61.62 12.18
N LEU A 16 -2.20 -60.79 11.37
CA LEU A 16 -2.30 -60.96 9.91
C LEU A 16 -2.24 -59.65 9.13
N THR A 17 -1.27 -59.57 8.23
CA THR A 17 -1.04 -58.47 7.27
C THR A 17 -2.20 -58.36 6.28
N THR A 18 -3.05 -57.35 6.50
CA THR A 18 -4.10 -56.83 5.59
C THR A 18 -5.32 -57.75 5.36
N LEU A 19 -6.42 -57.46 6.06
CA LEU A 19 -7.75 -58.05 5.81
C LEU A 19 -8.75 -56.94 5.44
N SER A 20 -9.30 -57.01 4.23
CA SER A 20 -10.42 -56.15 3.81
C SER A 20 -11.74 -56.92 3.89
N ARG A 21 -12.72 -56.33 4.60
CA ARG A 21 -14.14 -56.73 4.66
C ARG A 21 -14.44 -58.09 5.33
N THR A 22 -14.58 -58.09 6.65
CA THR A 22 -15.39 -59.08 7.39
C THR A 22 -16.29 -58.38 8.42
N THR A 23 -17.57 -58.78 8.46
CA THR A 23 -18.54 -58.35 9.47
C THR A 23 -18.59 -59.44 10.54
N THR A 24 -17.96 -59.18 11.69
CA THR A 24 -17.90 -60.16 12.79
C THR A 24 -18.19 -59.45 14.11
N GLN A 25 -19.11 -59.98 14.93
CA GLN A 25 -19.27 -59.56 16.33
C GLN A 25 -18.10 -60.18 17.11
N VAL A 26 -17.05 -59.39 17.34
CA VAL A 26 -15.89 -59.76 18.15
C VAL A 26 -15.97 -58.99 19.45
N ALA A 27 -15.68 -59.60 20.61
CA ALA A 27 -15.73 -58.91 21.90
C ALA A 27 -14.60 -57.87 22.05
N THR A 28 -13.39 -58.23 21.64
CA THR A 28 -12.20 -57.37 21.68
C THR A 28 -11.50 -57.40 20.33
N VAL A 29 -11.06 -56.23 19.84
CA VAL A 29 -10.18 -56.10 18.69
C VAL A 29 -8.85 -55.56 19.18
N GLU A 30 -7.82 -56.40 19.11
CA GLU A 30 -6.45 -56.05 19.49
C GLU A 30 -5.58 -55.99 18.23
N LEU A 31 -4.91 -54.85 17.99
CA LEU A 31 -4.01 -54.64 16.86
C LEU A 31 -2.59 -54.40 17.38
N ASN A 32 -1.68 -55.33 17.05
CA ASN A 32 -0.29 -55.33 17.50
C ASN A 32 0.68 -54.96 16.35
N GLU A 33 1.99 -54.90 16.64
CA GLU A 33 3.08 -54.44 15.77
C GLU A 33 2.81 -54.40 14.24
N LYS A 34 2.71 -53.18 13.68
CA LYS A 34 2.54 -52.91 12.23
C LYS A 34 1.24 -53.43 11.62
N ALA A 35 0.22 -53.72 12.41
CA ALA A 35 -1.11 -54.04 11.89
C ALA A 35 -1.78 -52.80 11.29
N PHE A 36 -2.42 -52.98 10.12
CA PHE A 36 -3.24 -51.97 9.45
C PHE A 36 -4.63 -52.55 9.19
N LEU A 37 -5.66 -51.86 9.69
CA LEU A 37 -7.04 -52.24 9.47
C LEU A 37 -7.81 -51.06 8.86
N GLU A 38 -8.33 -51.27 7.64
CA GLU A 38 -9.13 -50.29 6.90
C GLU A 38 -10.57 -50.81 6.78
N ALA A 39 -11.53 -50.03 7.27
CA ALA A 39 -12.98 -50.27 7.20
C ALA A 39 -13.50 -51.55 7.91
N ALA A 40 -13.70 -51.44 9.22
CA ALA A 40 -14.44 -52.41 10.03
C ALA A 40 -15.84 -51.87 10.39
N GLN A 41 -16.91 -52.46 9.83
CA GLN A 41 -18.26 -52.34 10.42
C GLN A 41 -18.37 -53.35 11.57
N THR A 42 -17.55 -53.14 12.61
CA THR A 42 -17.54 -53.99 13.81
C THR A 42 -17.99 -53.15 15.01
N GLN A 43 -18.73 -53.80 15.92
CA GLN A 43 -19.11 -53.23 17.21
C GLN A 43 -18.41 -54.01 18.33
N PRO A 44 -17.07 -53.92 18.42
CA PRO A 44 -16.36 -54.55 19.53
C PRO A 44 -16.75 -53.89 20.85
N GLN A 45 -16.61 -54.60 21.97
CA GLN A 45 -16.71 -53.98 23.29
C GLN A 45 -15.43 -53.17 23.59
N THR A 46 -14.27 -53.70 23.21
CA THR A 46 -12.96 -53.06 23.45
C THR A 46 -12.12 -53.02 22.17
N VAL A 47 -11.43 -51.92 21.93
CA VAL A 47 -10.41 -51.77 20.88
C VAL A 47 -9.08 -51.39 21.53
N GLU A 48 -8.06 -52.20 21.32
CA GLU A 48 -6.70 -52.00 21.82
C GLU A 48 -5.76 -51.82 20.62
N LEU A 49 -5.03 -50.71 20.57
CA LEU A 49 -4.06 -50.39 19.52
C LEU A 49 -2.65 -50.30 20.11
N ASN A 50 -1.80 -51.28 19.80
CA ASN A 50 -0.46 -51.41 20.36
C ASN A 50 0.63 -51.11 19.32
N GLU A 51 1.83 -50.76 19.78
CA GLU A 51 3.07 -50.54 19.02
C GLU A 51 2.95 -50.38 17.48
N LYS A 52 2.86 -49.13 16.98
CA LYS A 52 2.83 -48.83 15.53
C LYS A 52 1.63 -49.43 14.77
N ALA A 53 0.53 -49.75 15.45
CA ALA A 53 -0.73 -50.08 14.80
C ALA A 53 -1.40 -48.82 14.20
N LEU A 54 -2.10 -49.02 13.08
CA LEU A 54 -2.91 -48.00 12.41
C LEU A 54 -4.32 -48.54 12.19
N LEU A 55 -5.31 -47.85 12.75
CA LEU A 55 -6.72 -48.11 12.50
C LEU A 55 -7.37 -46.90 11.81
N GLU A 56 -7.75 -47.10 10.55
CA GLU A 56 -8.57 -46.15 9.79
C GLU A 56 -10.01 -46.68 9.75
N ALA A 57 -10.84 -46.20 10.67
CA ALA A 57 -12.19 -46.71 10.86
C ALA A 57 -13.27 -45.67 10.52
N ALA A 58 -14.20 -46.06 9.64
CA ALA A 58 -15.49 -45.42 9.49
C ALA A 58 -16.54 -46.27 10.23
N GLN A 59 -17.14 -45.72 11.31
CA GLN A 59 -18.30 -46.27 12.05
C GLN A 59 -18.06 -47.44 13.03
N THR A 60 -17.15 -47.28 14.00
CA THR A 60 -17.04 -48.20 15.15
C THR A 60 -17.64 -47.57 16.44
N GLN A 61 -18.28 -48.37 17.28
CA GLN A 61 -18.84 -47.93 18.58
C GLN A 61 -18.37 -48.82 19.74
N PRO A 62 -17.06 -48.85 20.04
CA PRO A 62 -16.56 -49.55 21.20
C PRO A 62 -17.08 -48.96 22.51
N GLN A 63 -17.04 -49.72 23.60
CA GLN A 63 -17.20 -49.17 24.95
C GLN A 63 -15.89 -48.55 25.45
N THR A 64 -14.75 -49.19 25.16
CA THR A 64 -13.42 -48.73 25.55
C THR A 64 -12.48 -48.70 24.35
N VAL A 65 -11.67 -47.64 24.25
CA VAL A 65 -10.57 -47.51 23.28
C VAL A 65 -9.28 -47.22 24.03
N GLU A 66 -8.30 -48.09 23.84
CA GLU A 66 -6.95 -47.96 24.39
C GLU A 66 -5.97 -47.78 23.22
N VAL A 67 -5.15 -46.72 23.29
CA VAL A 67 -4.12 -46.43 22.28
C VAL A 67 -2.77 -46.34 22.96
N ASP A 68 -1.92 -47.33 22.66
CA ASP A 68 -0.62 -47.56 23.27
C ASP A 68 0.55 -47.08 22.37
N GLU A 69 1.79 -47.39 22.79
CA GLU A 69 2.99 -46.68 22.35
C GLU A 69 3.11 -46.55 20.82
N LYS A 70 3.21 -45.32 20.29
CA LYS A 70 3.36 -45.04 18.84
C LYS A 70 2.22 -45.58 17.96
N ALA A 71 1.03 -45.86 18.50
CA ALA A 71 -0.14 -46.21 17.71
C ALA A 71 -0.91 -44.97 17.24
N PHE A 72 -1.64 -45.11 16.12
CA PHE A 72 -2.42 -44.02 15.51
C PHE A 72 -3.87 -44.47 15.24
N LEU A 73 -4.81 -43.64 15.69
CA LEU A 73 -6.23 -43.81 15.42
C LEU A 73 -6.77 -42.57 14.70
N GLU A 74 -7.14 -42.75 13.44
CA GLU A 74 -7.90 -41.77 12.66
C GLU A 74 -9.29 -42.34 12.40
N ALA A 75 -10.27 -41.77 13.09
CA ALA A 75 -11.63 -42.29 13.07
C ALA A 75 -12.67 -41.21 12.78
N ALA A 76 -13.49 -41.47 11.78
CA ALA A 76 -14.71 -40.71 11.55
C ALA A 76 -15.85 -41.36 12.36
N GLN A 77 -16.31 -40.65 13.40
CA GLN A 77 -17.52 -40.97 14.20
C GLN A 77 -17.39 -42.18 15.13
N THR A 78 -16.63 -42.06 16.22
CA THR A 78 -16.60 -43.06 17.31
C THR A 78 -17.23 -42.50 18.59
N GLN A 79 -17.91 -43.34 19.38
CA GLN A 79 -18.54 -42.95 20.65
C GLN A 79 -18.19 -43.93 21.79
N PRO A 80 -16.91 -44.06 22.15
CA PRO A 80 -16.52 -44.82 23.33
C PRO A 80 -17.13 -44.23 24.60
N GLN A 81 -17.24 -45.04 25.67
CA GLN A 81 -17.47 -44.53 27.02
C GLN A 81 -16.16 -44.05 27.64
N THR A 82 -15.06 -44.77 27.41
CA THR A 82 -13.72 -44.44 27.92
C THR A 82 -12.70 -44.44 26.79
N VAL A 83 -11.80 -43.45 26.80
CA VAL A 83 -10.63 -43.38 25.92
C VAL A 83 -9.39 -43.22 26.77
N GLU A 84 -8.42 -44.11 26.58
CA GLU A 84 -7.13 -44.09 27.26
C GLU A 84 -6.02 -43.89 26.22
N LEU A 85 -5.21 -42.85 26.41
CA LEU A 85 -4.10 -42.48 25.52
C LEU A 85 -2.77 -42.60 26.26
N ASN A 86 -1.97 -43.57 25.87
CA ASN A 86 -0.71 -43.92 26.51
C ASN A 86 0.51 -43.35 25.75
N GLU A 87 1.73 -43.75 26.13
CA GLU A 87 2.96 -43.00 25.79
C GLU A 87 3.16 -42.76 24.28
N LYS A 88 3.24 -41.50 23.82
CA LYS A 88 3.37 -41.13 22.39
C LYS A 88 2.23 -41.64 21.47
N ALA A 89 1.04 -41.87 22.01
CA ALA A 89 -0.16 -42.15 21.21
C ALA A 89 -0.65 -40.89 20.47
N LEU A 90 -1.26 -41.08 19.29
CA LEU A 90 -1.92 -40.02 18.53
C LEU A 90 -3.35 -40.41 18.18
N LEU A 91 -4.29 -39.54 18.57
CA LEU A 91 -5.71 -39.70 18.30
C LEU A 91 -6.23 -38.47 17.55
N GLU A 92 -6.74 -38.69 16.33
CA GLU A 92 -7.29 -37.64 15.45
C GLU A 92 -8.75 -37.92 15.04
N PRO A 93 -9.75 -37.72 15.93
CA PRO A 93 -11.14 -37.98 15.61
C PRO A 93 -11.87 -36.70 15.18
N ALA A 94 -12.71 -36.82 14.15
CA ALA A 94 -13.55 -35.72 13.70
C ALA A 94 -14.74 -35.42 14.65
N GLN A 95 -15.25 -36.44 15.37
CA GLN A 95 -16.41 -36.33 16.29
C GLN A 95 -16.40 -37.47 17.33
N THR A 96 -16.07 -37.21 18.60
CA THR A 96 -16.10 -38.19 19.70
C THR A 96 -16.76 -37.65 20.96
N GLN A 97 -17.49 -38.49 21.71
CA GLN A 97 -18.13 -38.09 22.98
C GLN A 97 -17.94 -39.13 24.10
N PRO A 98 -16.69 -39.40 24.52
CA PRO A 98 -16.42 -40.23 25.69
C PRO A 98 -17.00 -39.63 26.96
N GLN A 99 -17.28 -40.46 27.98
CA GLN A 99 -17.56 -39.97 29.32
C GLN A 99 -16.26 -39.61 30.06
N THR A 100 -15.21 -40.40 29.86
CA THR A 100 -13.90 -40.22 30.47
C THR A 100 -12.81 -40.27 29.41
N VAL A 101 -11.83 -39.36 29.50
CA VAL A 101 -10.60 -39.38 28.69
C VAL A 101 -9.41 -39.34 29.64
N GLU A 102 -8.55 -40.34 29.55
CA GLU A 102 -7.30 -40.45 30.31
C GLU A 102 -6.12 -40.27 29.35
N VAL A 103 -5.19 -39.39 29.72
CA VAL A 103 -4.10 -38.94 28.86
C VAL A 103 -2.78 -39.00 29.62
N ASP A 104 -1.93 -39.97 29.25
CA ASP A 104 -0.68 -40.30 29.95
C ASP A 104 0.55 -39.56 29.39
N GLU A 105 1.76 -40.15 29.46
CA GLU A 105 3.02 -39.45 29.14
C GLU A 105 3.21 -39.11 27.64
N LYS A 106 3.22 -37.82 27.28
CA LYS A 106 3.51 -37.32 25.91
C LYS A 106 2.57 -37.76 24.75
N PRO A 107 1.29 -38.14 24.93
CA PRO A 107 0.37 -38.32 23.83
C PRO A 107 0.01 -36.96 23.21
N LEU A 108 -0.45 -37.01 21.97
CA LEU A 108 -1.04 -35.89 21.25
C LEU A 108 -2.50 -36.23 20.93
N LEU A 109 -3.41 -35.41 21.44
CA LEU A 109 -4.83 -35.50 21.11
C LEU A 109 -5.21 -34.25 20.31
N GLU A 110 -5.53 -34.45 19.04
CA GLU A 110 -6.00 -33.39 18.15
C GLU A 110 -7.44 -33.72 17.73
N ALA A 111 -8.41 -32.98 18.27
CA ALA A 111 -9.81 -33.31 18.04
C ALA A 111 -10.69 -32.08 17.79
N ALA A 112 -11.56 -32.21 16.80
CA ALA A 112 -12.43 -31.11 16.39
C ALA A 112 -13.59 -30.87 17.40
N GLN A 113 -14.14 -31.92 18.02
CA GLN A 113 -15.27 -31.83 18.98
C GLN A 113 -15.23 -32.99 19.99
N ILE A 114 -14.89 -32.73 21.26
CA ILE A 114 -14.98 -33.72 22.36
C ILE A 114 -15.75 -33.12 23.55
N GLN A 115 -16.71 -33.85 24.13
CA GLN A 115 -17.45 -33.40 25.33
C GLN A 115 -17.46 -34.46 26.46
N PRO A 116 -16.31 -34.72 27.10
CA PRO A 116 -16.27 -35.67 28.21
C PRO A 116 -16.84 -35.10 29.49
N ARG A 117 -17.20 -35.95 30.44
CA ARG A 117 -17.51 -35.51 31.81
C ARG A 117 -16.24 -35.26 32.60
N THR A 118 -15.25 -36.15 32.46
CA THR A 118 -13.97 -36.10 33.16
C THR A 118 -12.82 -36.21 32.18
N VAL A 119 -11.77 -35.42 32.37
CA VAL A 119 -10.49 -35.56 31.66
C VAL A 119 -9.39 -35.65 32.70
N GLU A 120 -8.59 -36.71 32.64
CA GLU A 120 -7.44 -36.93 33.52
C GLU A 120 -6.16 -36.82 32.67
N VAL A 121 -5.22 -35.99 33.12
CA VAL A 121 -4.06 -35.58 32.33
C VAL A 121 -2.78 -35.71 33.18
N ASN A 122 -1.93 -36.68 32.81
CA ASN A 122 -0.71 -37.01 33.54
C ASN A 122 0.52 -36.31 32.93
N GLU A 123 1.73 -36.87 33.03
CA GLU A 123 3.00 -36.15 32.79
C GLU A 123 3.25 -35.66 31.34
N LYS A 124 3.27 -34.33 31.11
CA LYS A 124 3.68 -33.64 29.86
C LYS A 124 2.88 -33.91 28.54
N PRO A 125 1.56 -34.13 28.54
CA PRO A 125 0.78 -34.26 27.30
C PRO A 125 0.56 -32.91 26.62
N LEU A 126 0.31 -32.96 25.31
CA LEU A 126 -0.16 -31.84 24.49
C LEU A 126 -1.62 -32.12 24.08
N LEU A 127 -2.54 -31.31 24.58
CA LEU A 127 -3.96 -31.37 24.20
C LEU A 127 -4.31 -30.17 23.33
N GLU A 128 -4.63 -30.42 22.06
CA GLU A 128 -5.09 -29.39 21.13
C GLU A 128 -6.53 -29.71 20.71
N ALA A 129 -7.50 -28.96 21.26
CA ALA A 129 -8.92 -29.24 21.01
C ALA A 129 -9.71 -27.97 20.70
N ALA A 130 -10.48 -28.02 19.61
CA ALA A 130 -11.17 -26.84 19.08
C ALA A 130 -12.45 -26.47 19.87
N GLN A 131 -13.13 -27.45 20.51
CA GLN A 131 -14.36 -27.25 21.29
C GLN A 131 -14.53 -28.33 22.38
N THR A 132 -14.10 -28.08 23.62
CA THR A 132 -14.26 -29.02 24.75
C THR A 132 -14.86 -28.36 26.00
N LEU A 133 -15.84 -29.02 26.63
CA LEU A 133 -16.53 -28.53 27.85
C LEU A 133 -16.64 -29.64 28.93
N PRO A 134 -15.51 -30.10 29.50
CA PRO A 134 -15.55 -31.10 30.57
C PRO A 134 -16.21 -30.56 31.85
N GLN A 135 -16.78 -31.44 32.69
CA GLN A 135 -17.23 -31.03 34.03
C GLN A 135 -16.06 -30.92 35.00
N THR A 136 -15.16 -31.91 34.96
CA THR A 136 -13.96 -32.00 35.79
C THR A 136 -12.73 -32.21 34.92
N VAL A 137 -11.63 -31.54 35.26
CA VAL A 137 -10.31 -31.79 34.69
C VAL A 137 -9.32 -31.98 35.85
N GLU A 138 -8.62 -33.11 35.86
CA GLU A 138 -7.59 -33.45 36.85
C GLU A 138 -6.22 -33.45 36.16
N VAL A 139 -5.26 -32.77 36.76
CA VAL A 139 -3.92 -32.54 36.18
C VAL A 139 -2.84 -32.81 37.21
N ASP A 140 -1.95 -33.76 36.91
CA ASP A 140 -0.86 -34.12 37.83
C ASP A 140 0.37 -33.23 37.63
N GLU A 141 1.09 -33.36 36.49
CA GLU A 141 2.39 -32.70 36.28
C GLU A 141 2.61 -32.11 34.86
N LYS A 142 2.67 -30.77 34.77
CA LYS A 142 3.18 -29.97 33.63
C LYS A 142 2.52 -30.20 32.24
N PRO A 143 1.19 -30.27 32.08
CA PRO A 143 0.61 -30.33 30.74
C PRO A 143 0.68 -28.97 30.02
N LEU A 144 0.73 -29.01 28.69
CA LEU A 144 0.43 -27.86 27.85
C LEU A 144 -0.97 -28.07 27.25
N LEU A 145 -1.91 -27.22 27.64
CA LEU A 145 -3.31 -27.35 27.25
C LEU A 145 -3.70 -26.15 26.39
N GLU A 146 -3.83 -26.35 25.07
CA GLU A 146 -4.16 -25.31 24.11
C GLU A 146 -5.56 -25.59 23.55
N ALA A 147 -6.58 -25.02 24.18
CA ALA A 147 -7.96 -25.25 23.77
C ALA A 147 -8.74 -23.94 23.63
N ALA A 148 -9.39 -23.79 22.48
CA ALA A 148 -10.36 -22.73 22.28
C ALA A 148 -11.64 -23.10 23.05
N GLN A 149 -11.91 -22.40 24.17
CA GLN A 149 -13.20 -22.40 24.90
C GLN A 149 -13.44 -23.49 25.99
N ILE A 150 -12.46 -23.79 26.84
CA ILE A 150 -12.67 -24.65 28.02
C ILE A 150 -13.38 -23.89 29.18
N GLN A 151 -14.50 -24.44 29.70
CA GLN A 151 -15.20 -23.97 30.92
C GLN A 151 -15.57 -25.13 31.87
N PRO A 152 -14.62 -25.70 32.62
CA PRO A 152 -14.88 -26.76 33.57
C PRO A 152 -15.53 -26.21 34.84
N ARG A 153 -16.32 -27.04 35.52
CA ARG A 153 -16.88 -26.69 36.83
C ARG A 153 -15.82 -26.79 37.92
N THR A 154 -14.92 -27.74 37.80
CA THR A 154 -13.85 -28.03 38.77
C THR A 154 -12.56 -28.39 38.02
N VAL A 155 -11.43 -27.85 38.48
CA VAL A 155 -10.08 -28.21 38.01
C VAL A 155 -9.24 -28.49 39.25
N GLU A 156 -8.69 -29.69 39.34
CA GLU A 156 -7.75 -30.09 40.39
C GLU A 156 -6.35 -30.20 39.79
N VAL A 157 -5.35 -29.55 40.41
CA VAL A 157 -3.98 -29.52 39.89
C VAL A 157 -2.98 -29.74 41.01
N ASP A 158 -2.14 -30.76 40.87
CA ASP A 158 -1.19 -31.15 41.91
C ASP A 158 0.16 -30.41 41.81
N GLU A 159 0.76 -30.19 40.62
CA GLU A 159 1.98 -29.35 40.48
C GLU A 159 2.09 -28.46 39.21
N LYS A 160 2.28 -27.14 39.43
CA LYS A 160 2.72 -26.08 38.47
C LYS A 160 2.10 -26.12 37.04
N PRO A 161 0.82 -25.75 36.86
CA PRO A 161 0.26 -25.61 35.53
C PRO A 161 0.72 -24.30 34.85
N LEU A 162 1.06 -24.37 33.56
CA LEU A 162 1.15 -23.22 32.66
C LEU A 162 -0.19 -23.10 31.94
N LEU A 163 -1.17 -22.49 32.62
CA LEU A 163 -2.52 -22.29 32.06
C LEU A 163 -2.54 -20.95 31.31
N GLU A 164 -2.35 -20.95 29.99
CA GLU A 164 -2.65 -19.79 29.15
C GLU A 164 -4.17 -19.68 28.96
N ALA A 165 -4.86 -19.12 29.95
CA ALA A 165 -6.25 -18.72 29.75
C ALA A 165 -6.32 -17.69 28.61
N ALA A 166 -6.89 -18.09 27.47
CA ALA A 166 -7.21 -17.20 26.36
C ALA A 166 -7.90 -15.94 26.93
N GLN A 167 -7.32 -14.77 26.69
CA GLN A 167 -7.73 -13.49 27.27
C GLN A 167 -9.25 -13.29 27.11
N THR A 168 -10.01 -13.46 28.20
CA THR A 168 -11.48 -13.33 28.24
C THR A 168 -11.98 -11.88 28.21
N HIS A 169 -11.07 -10.91 28.04
CA HIS A 169 -11.43 -9.53 27.75
C HIS A 169 -11.27 -9.29 26.25
N PRO A 170 -12.34 -8.95 25.50
CA PRO A 170 -12.19 -8.55 24.11
C PRO A 170 -11.16 -7.42 24.05
N ARG A 171 -10.07 -7.63 23.30
CA ARG A 171 -9.11 -6.55 23.03
C ARG A 171 -9.90 -5.39 22.48
N SER A 172 -9.78 -4.21 23.09
CA SER A 172 -10.33 -2.99 22.53
C SER A 172 -9.74 -2.80 21.13
N THR A 173 -10.59 -2.91 20.11
CA THR A 173 -10.19 -2.80 18.71
C THR A 173 -9.86 -1.34 18.38
N PRO A 174 -8.72 -1.06 17.73
CA PRO A 174 -8.45 0.26 17.18
C PRO A 174 -9.60 0.68 16.25
N LYS A 175 -10.01 1.95 16.32
CA LYS A 175 -11.00 2.52 15.39
C LYS A 175 -10.31 3.59 14.54
N LEU A 176 -10.49 3.50 13.23
CA LEU A 176 -10.07 4.55 12.30
C LEU A 176 -11.25 5.50 12.09
N GLU A 177 -10.97 6.77 12.28
CA GLU A 177 -11.87 7.85 11.92
C GLU A 177 -11.61 8.26 10.45
N SER A 178 -12.50 9.09 9.90
CA SER A 178 -12.31 9.66 8.58
C SER A 178 -10.98 10.41 8.53
N PRO A 179 -10.07 10.16 7.55
CA PRO A 179 -8.80 10.86 7.44
C PRO A 179 -8.97 12.38 7.24
N TYR A 180 -10.14 12.82 6.77
CA TYR A 180 -10.48 14.24 6.69
C TYR A 180 -10.72 14.88 8.07
N LEU A 181 -11.28 14.12 9.02
CA LEU A 181 -11.66 14.60 10.35
C LEU A 181 -10.58 14.35 11.41
N ASP A 182 -9.84 13.24 11.31
CA ASP A 182 -8.84 12.79 12.30
C ASP A 182 -7.48 13.50 12.17
N ASP A 183 -7.23 14.19 11.06
CA ASP A 183 -5.94 14.79 10.76
C ASP A 183 -5.92 16.31 10.94
N VAL A 184 -5.52 16.73 12.14
CA VAL A 184 -5.32 18.14 12.50
C VAL A 184 -4.33 18.84 11.55
N ALA A 185 -3.29 18.15 11.07
CA ALA A 185 -2.34 18.77 10.15
C ALA A 185 -2.98 19.06 8.80
N PHE A 186 -3.79 18.13 8.30
CA PHE A 186 -4.56 18.29 7.07
C PHE A 186 -5.57 19.44 7.20
N ALA A 187 -6.33 19.49 8.30
CA ALA A 187 -7.30 20.56 8.56
C ALA A 187 -6.63 21.95 8.62
N ARG A 188 -5.52 22.07 9.35
CA ARG A 188 -4.75 23.33 9.42
C ARG A 188 -4.25 23.76 8.05
N LEU A 189 -3.82 22.82 7.23
CA LEU A 189 -3.35 23.11 5.87
C LEU A 189 -4.48 23.57 4.95
N VAL A 190 -5.65 22.93 5.02
CA VAL A 190 -6.85 23.36 4.31
C VAL A 190 -7.17 24.81 4.66
N ASP A 191 -7.13 25.16 5.95
CA ASP A 191 -7.41 26.53 6.38
C ASP A 191 -6.32 27.54 6.02
N LEU A 192 -5.08 27.08 5.83
CA LEU A 192 -3.98 27.93 5.39
C LEU A 192 -4.16 28.28 3.91
N TYR A 193 -4.43 27.30 3.05
CA TYR A 193 -4.40 27.47 1.59
C TYR A 193 -5.74 27.78 0.93
N LEU A 194 -6.86 27.41 1.53
CA LEU A 194 -8.18 27.61 0.92
C LEU A 194 -8.88 28.82 1.56
N PRO A 195 -9.24 29.85 0.77
CA PRO A 195 -10.12 30.91 1.23
C PRO A 195 -11.46 30.36 1.74
N PRO A 196 -12.15 31.02 2.68
CA PRO A 196 -13.38 30.51 3.29
C PRO A 196 -14.44 30.01 2.30
N GLU A 197 -14.65 30.71 1.19
CA GLU A 197 -15.63 30.32 0.17
C GLU A 197 -15.21 29.07 -0.62
N VAL A 198 -13.91 28.95 -0.94
CA VAL A 198 -13.34 27.79 -1.61
C VAL A 198 -13.34 26.58 -0.67
N LYS A 199 -12.96 26.78 0.60
CA LYS A 199 -13.04 25.75 1.63
C LYS A 199 -14.47 25.22 1.74
N LYS A 200 -15.45 26.11 1.90
CA LYS A 200 -16.86 25.74 2.06
C LYS A 200 -17.40 24.96 0.86
N SER A 201 -16.99 25.31 -0.35
CA SER A 201 -17.40 24.59 -1.56
C SER A 201 -16.72 23.22 -1.69
N ALA A 202 -15.45 23.09 -1.30
CA ALA A 202 -14.70 21.84 -1.37
C ALA A 202 -14.93 20.90 -0.17
N GLU A 203 -15.36 21.41 0.99
CA GLU A 203 -15.48 20.67 2.25
C GLU A 203 -16.35 19.42 2.11
N VAL A 204 -17.50 19.53 1.46
CA VAL A 204 -18.43 18.41 1.29
C VAL A 204 -17.79 17.28 0.48
N GLU A 205 -17.07 17.59 -0.60
CA GLU A 205 -16.46 16.55 -1.43
C GLU A 205 -15.20 15.95 -0.79
N LEU A 206 -14.41 16.76 -0.09
CA LEU A 206 -13.22 16.28 0.62
C LEU A 206 -13.60 15.37 1.79
N ALA A 207 -14.63 15.76 2.57
CA ALA A 207 -15.18 14.93 3.64
C ALA A 207 -15.73 13.60 3.10
N ARG A 208 -16.55 13.66 2.02
CA ARG A 208 -17.09 12.46 1.37
C ARG A 208 -15.99 11.52 0.88
N LEU A 209 -14.92 12.06 0.29
CA LEU A 209 -13.78 11.25 -0.15
C LEU A 209 -13.02 10.65 1.03
N GLY A 210 -12.84 11.40 2.12
CA GLY A 210 -12.25 10.90 3.36
C GLY A 210 -13.03 9.71 3.91
N ASP A 211 -14.35 9.85 4.01
CA ASP A 211 -15.25 8.78 4.49
C ASP A 211 -15.20 7.56 3.57
N ALA A 212 -15.24 7.78 2.24
CA ALA A 212 -15.10 6.71 1.27
C ALA A 212 -13.76 5.98 1.44
N ALA A 213 -12.66 6.69 1.63
CA ALA A 213 -11.32 6.13 1.82
C ALA A 213 -11.17 5.33 3.13
N ALA A 214 -12.09 5.46 4.08
CA ALA A 214 -12.17 4.63 5.29
C ALA A 214 -13.30 3.59 5.24
N SER A 215 -14.14 3.60 4.20
CA SER A 215 -15.31 2.74 4.10
C SER A 215 -14.95 1.27 3.85
N GLN A 216 -15.81 0.37 4.35
CA GLN A 216 -15.71 -1.07 4.09
C GLN A 216 -15.77 -1.39 2.58
N GLN A 217 -16.50 -0.59 1.79
CA GLN A 217 -16.62 -0.79 0.35
C GLN A 217 -15.28 -0.60 -0.37
N LEU A 218 -14.62 0.56 -0.19
CA LEU A 218 -13.32 0.79 -0.84
C LEU A 218 -12.25 -0.16 -0.30
N MET A 219 -12.24 -0.43 1.01
CA MET A 219 -11.29 -1.39 1.58
C MET A 219 -11.51 -2.80 1.04
N GLY A 220 -12.76 -3.19 0.76
CA GLY A 220 -13.08 -4.45 0.07
C GLY A 220 -12.54 -4.49 -1.35
N TRP A 221 -12.61 -3.39 -2.10
CA TRP A 221 -11.98 -3.31 -3.43
C TRP A 221 -10.46 -3.34 -3.36
N VAL A 222 -9.86 -2.72 -2.34
CA VAL A 222 -8.40 -2.80 -2.11
C VAL A 222 -7.99 -4.24 -1.80
N ALA A 223 -8.75 -4.94 -0.95
CA ALA A 223 -8.48 -6.33 -0.59
C ALA A 223 -8.59 -7.26 -1.81
N ASP A 224 -9.62 -7.08 -2.65
CA ASP A 224 -9.77 -7.82 -3.91
C ASP A 224 -8.59 -7.57 -4.87
N ALA A 225 -8.15 -6.32 -5.02
CA ALA A 225 -7.03 -5.98 -5.89
C ALA A 225 -5.69 -6.57 -5.40
N GLU A 226 -5.42 -6.52 -4.09
CA GLU A 226 -4.16 -7.04 -3.52
C GLU A 226 -4.11 -8.57 -3.46
N SER A 227 -5.25 -9.23 -3.21
CA SER A 227 -5.34 -10.70 -3.19
C SER A 227 -5.39 -11.32 -4.59
N SER A 228 -5.85 -10.56 -5.60
CA SER A 228 -5.95 -10.99 -6.99
C SER A 228 -5.10 -10.11 -7.92
N PRO A 229 -3.76 -10.18 -7.82
CA PRO A 229 -2.86 -9.37 -8.64
C PRO A 229 -3.04 -9.65 -10.15
N PRO A 230 -2.72 -8.67 -11.01
CA PRO A 230 -2.89 -8.81 -12.45
C PRO A 230 -2.04 -9.95 -13.01
N HIS A 231 -2.59 -10.68 -13.98
CA HIS A 231 -1.92 -11.78 -14.66
C HIS A 231 -2.22 -11.77 -16.17
N ILE A 232 -1.44 -12.54 -16.94
CA ILE A 232 -1.63 -12.67 -18.38
C ILE A 232 -2.24 -14.03 -18.68
N ARG A 233 -3.37 -14.05 -19.37
CA ARG A 233 -3.93 -15.27 -19.96
C ARG A 233 -3.37 -15.41 -21.37
N HIS A 234 -2.33 -16.24 -21.51
CA HIS A 234 -1.59 -16.39 -22.76
C HIS A 234 -2.36 -17.15 -23.84
N TRP A 235 -3.06 -18.22 -23.47
CA TRP A 235 -3.72 -19.13 -24.39
C TRP A 235 -5.17 -19.36 -23.96
N ASP A 236 -6.06 -19.59 -24.92
CA ASP A 236 -7.35 -20.20 -24.64
C ASP A 236 -7.28 -21.74 -24.67
N SER A 237 -8.40 -22.39 -24.37
CA SER A 237 -8.50 -23.85 -24.30
C SER A 237 -8.20 -24.57 -25.62
N TRP A 238 -8.17 -23.85 -26.75
CA TRP A 238 -7.96 -24.42 -28.09
C TRP A 238 -6.56 -24.15 -28.64
N GLY A 239 -5.68 -23.52 -27.85
CA GLY A 239 -4.32 -23.18 -28.26
C GLY A 239 -4.22 -21.89 -29.04
N GLU A 240 -5.27 -21.06 -29.09
CA GLU A 240 -5.20 -19.73 -29.68
C GLU A 240 -4.56 -18.75 -28.69
N LYS A 241 -3.56 -18.00 -29.17
CA LYS A 241 -2.84 -17.04 -28.34
C LYS A 241 -3.70 -15.79 -28.12
N LYS A 242 -3.92 -15.40 -26.87
CA LYS A 242 -4.67 -14.18 -26.49
C LYS A 242 -3.77 -13.08 -25.94
N ASP A 243 -2.76 -13.44 -25.14
CA ASP A 243 -1.94 -12.51 -24.35
C ASP A 243 -2.80 -11.43 -23.62
N GLU A 244 -3.93 -11.87 -23.06
CA GLU A 244 -4.90 -10.99 -22.40
C GLU A 244 -4.44 -10.60 -21.00
N LEU A 245 -4.37 -9.29 -20.72
CA LEU A 245 -4.15 -8.77 -19.37
C LEU A 245 -5.45 -8.83 -18.57
N VAL A 246 -5.44 -9.61 -17.48
CA VAL A 246 -6.58 -9.77 -16.58
C VAL A 246 -6.31 -9.01 -15.27
N THR A 247 -7.22 -8.11 -14.90
CA THR A 247 -7.22 -7.37 -13.63
C THR A 247 -8.49 -7.65 -12.83
N SER A 248 -8.40 -7.51 -11.50
CA SER A 248 -9.51 -7.78 -10.57
C SER A 248 -10.66 -6.77 -10.72
N GLN A 249 -11.83 -7.08 -10.17
CA GLN A 249 -12.96 -6.15 -10.22
C GLN A 249 -12.76 -4.97 -9.27
N GLY A 250 -12.17 -5.19 -8.10
CA GLY A 250 -11.77 -4.15 -7.15
C GLY A 250 -10.81 -3.15 -7.77
N TRP A 251 -9.80 -3.63 -8.51
CA TRP A 251 -8.91 -2.76 -9.29
C TRP A 251 -9.68 -1.86 -10.26
N LYS A 252 -10.60 -2.44 -11.05
CA LYS A 252 -11.43 -1.70 -12.01
C LYS A 252 -12.31 -0.65 -11.34
N ASN A 253 -12.94 -1.02 -10.22
CA ASN A 253 -13.80 -0.11 -9.47
C ASN A 253 -13.02 1.06 -8.88
N LEU A 254 -11.79 0.83 -8.40
CA LEU A 254 -10.95 1.85 -7.78
C LEU A 254 -10.51 2.94 -8.76
N TRP A 255 -9.99 2.58 -9.94
CA TRP A 255 -9.59 3.62 -10.91
C TRP A 255 -10.80 4.33 -11.53
N ARG A 256 -11.94 3.64 -11.72
CA ARG A 256 -13.22 4.27 -12.13
C ARG A 256 -13.75 5.23 -11.07
N PHE A 257 -13.66 4.87 -9.80
CA PHE A 257 -13.98 5.76 -8.69
C PHE A 257 -13.08 7.00 -8.72
N GLY A 258 -11.77 6.83 -8.93
CA GLY A 258 -10.85 7.96 -9.06
C GLY A 258 -11.14 8.89 -10.24
N ILE A 259 -11.68 8.38 -11.36
CA ILE A 259 -12.21 9.20 -12.46
C ILE A 259 -13.42 10.03 -12.00
N SER A 260 -14.38 9.40 -11.32
CA SER A 260 -15.55 10.11 -10.79
C SER A 260 -15.17 11.16 -9.73
N GLU A 261 -14.06 10.94 -9.03
CA GLU A 261 -13.45 11.90 -8.10
C GLU A 261 -12.54 12.93 -8.79
N ARG A 262 -12.47 12.90 -10.13
CA ARG A 262 -11.78 13.91 -10.96
C ARG A 262 -10.29 14.01 -10.66
N LEU A 263 -9.66 12.90 -10.24
CA LEU A 263 -8.26 12.90 -9.80
C LEU A 263 -7.26 13.20 -10.91
N ALA A 264 -7.63 13.02 -12.19
CA ALA A 264 -6.83 13.49 -13.33
C ALA A 264 -7.42 14.74 -14.01
N ALA A 265 -8.68 15.05 -13.73
CA ALA A 265 -9.47 16.01 -14.49
C ALA A 265 -9.61 17.38 -13.83
N LEU A 266 -9.56 17.47 -12.49
CA LEU A 266 -9.99 18.68 -11.78
C LEU A 266 -9.34 19.99 -12.27
N PRO A 267 -8.02 20.05 -12.56
CA PRO A 267 -7.38 21.26 -13.10
C PRO A 267 -7.90 21.69 -14.48
N SER A 268 -8.44 20.77 -15.28
CA SER A 268 -9.06 21.08 -16.59
C SER A 268 -10.45 21.71 -16.46
N LEU A 269 -11.10 21.55 -15.31
CA LEU A 269 -12.45 22.06 -15.05
C LEU A 269 -12.37 23.51 -14.60
N THR A 270 -12.04 24.40 -15.54
CA THR A 270 -11.70 25.82 -15.30
C THR A 270 -12.76 26.66 -14.56
N LYS A 271 -13.99 26.15 -14.42
CA LYS A 271 -15.08 26.79 -13.65
C LYS A 271 -15.10 26.38 -12.17
N GLU A 272 -14.43 25.29 -11.81
CA GLU A 272 -14.44 24.73 -10.47
C GLU A 272 -13.20 25.17 -9.69
N TYR A 273 -13.42 25.80 -8.53
CA TYR A 273 -12.39 26.21 -7.57
C TYR A 273 -11.30 27.18 -8.06
N GLU A 274 -11.40 27.67 -9.30
CA GLU A 274 -10.47 28.66 -9.86
C GLU A 274 -9.01 28.24 -9.61
N SER A 275 -8.17 29.09 -9.00
CA SER A 275 -6.75 28.78 -8.65
C SER A 275 -6.51 27.65 -7.70
N HIS A 276 -7.55 27.15 -7.06
CA HIS A 276 -7.43 26.15 -6.03
C HIS A 276 -7.74 24.76 -6.56
N ALA A 277 -8.11 24.60 -7.84
CA ALA A 277 -8.38 23.29 -8.44
C ALA A 277 -7.20 22.33 -8.28
N ARG A 278 -5.96 22.79 -8.55
CA ARG A 278 -4.75 21.98 -8.36
C ARG A 278 -4.51 21.66 -6.88
N MET A 279 -4.68 22.63 -5.98
CA MET A 279 -4.56 22.38 -4.53
C MET A 279 -5.55 21.31 -4.08
N ILE A 280 -6.84 21.46 -4.42
CA ILE A 280 -7.90 20.52 -4.05
C ILE A 280 -7.64 19.14 -4.63
N GLN A 281 -7.20 19.04 -5.89
CA GLN A 281 -6.85 17.77 -6.50
C GLN A 281 -5.76 17.05 -5.69
N LEU A 282 -4.70 17.75 -5.29
CA LEU A 282 -3.62 17.15 -4.52
C LEU A 282 -4.07 16.77 -3.10
N LEU A 283 -4.98 17.53 -2.48
CA LEU A 283 -5.65 17.13 -1.24
C LEU A 283 -6.48 15.85 -1.42
N LYS A 284 -7.17 15.70 -2.56
CA LYS A 284 -7.89 14.46 -2.89
C LYS A 284 -6.93 13.28 -3.10
N VAL A 285 -5.77 13.51 -3.72
CA VAL A 285 -4.72 12.49 -3.88
C VAL A 285 -4.18 12.03 -2.52
N HIS A 286 -3.96 12.96 -1.58
CA HIS A 286 -3.57 12.63 -0.21
C HIS A 286 -4.58 11.68 0.46
N LEU A 287 -5.87 11.99 0.38
CA LEU A 287 -6.94 11.17 0.99
C LEU A 287 -7.10 9.81 0.29
N PHE A 288 -7.01 9.78 -1.04
CA PHE A 288 -7.32 8.59 -1.83
C PHE A 288 -6.15 7.62 -1.99
N ALA A 289 -4.90 8.09 -2.09
CA ALA A 289 -3.76 7.23 -2.39
C ALA A 289 -3.64 6.00 -1.46
N PRO A 290 -3.84 6.10 -0.14
CA PRO A 290 -3.83 4.94 0.76
C PRO A 290 -4.95 3.95 0.51
N ALA A 291 -6.10 4.41 0.01
CA ALA A 291 -7.29 3.62 -0.25
C ALA A 291 -7.43 3.21 -1.73
N SER A 292 -6.38 3.34 -2.52
CA SER A 292 -6.44 3.19 -3.98
C SER A 292 -5.94 1.86 -4.52
N ALA A 293 -5.32 1.01 -3.69
CA ALA A 293 -4.50 -0.13 -4.16
C ALA A 293 -3.53 0.28 -5.28
N THR A 294 -3.00 1.51 -5.23
CA THR A 294 -2.10 2.11 -6.23
C THR A 294 -2.72 2.44 -7.59
N THR A 295 -4.05 2.33 -7.75
CA THR A 295 -4.75 2.86 -8.95
C THR A 295 -4.58 4.37 -9.13
N SER A 296 -4.29 5.11 -8.06
CA SER A 296 -3.97 6.53 -8.15
C SER A 296 -2.82 6.81 -9.12
N PHE A 297 -1.86 5.90 -9.28
CA PHE A 297 -0.77 6.05 -10.26
C PHE A 297 -1.25 6.14 -11.70
N HIS A 298 -2.29 5.39 -12.10
CA HIS A 298 -2.89 5.53 -13.43
C HIS A 298 -3.38 6.94 -13.68
N LEU A 299 -4.06 7.50 -12.69
CA LEU A 299 -4.70 8.81 -12.79
C LEU A 299 -3.66 9.93 -12.76
N ILE A 300 -2.61 9.76 -11.94
CA ILE A 300 -1.46 10.66 -11.88
C ILE A 300 -0.72 10.72 -13.22
N LEU A 301 -0.48 9.57 -13.86
CA LEU A 301 0.11 9.52 -15.21
C LEU A 301 -0.80 10.19 -16.24
N SER A 302 -2.11 9.98 -16.12
CA SER A 302 -3.11 10.56 -17.03
C SER A 302 -3.14 12.07 -16.96
N ASP A 303 -3.04 12.67 -15.77
CA ASP A 303 -2.90 14.12 -15.59
C ASP A 303 -1.60 14.65 -16.21
N GLY A 304 -0.47 14.00 -15.94
CA GLY A 304 0.81 14.40 -16.52
C GLY A 304 0.79 14.38 -18.05
N VAL A 305 0.17 13.37 -18.65
CA VAL A 305 0.02 13.26 -20.10
C VAL A 305 -1.01 14.26 -20.63
N ALA A 306 -2.15 14.46 -19.96
CA ALA A 306 -3.13 15.48 -20.33
C ALA A 306 -2.50 16.88 -20.32
N SER A 307 -1.67 17.19 -19.32
CA SER A 307 -0.92 18.44 -19.22
C SER A 307 0.06 18.64 -20.40
N LEU A 308 0.76 17.57 -20.80
CA LEU A 308 1.61 17.58 -21.99
C LEU A 308 0.78 17.84 -23.26
N LEU A 309 -0.32 17.12 -23.47
CA LEU A 309 -1.16 17.29 -24.65
C LEU A 309 -1.75 18.70 -24.73
N LEU A 310 -2.21 19.25 -23.59
CA LEU A 310 -2.73 20.61 -23.51
C LEU A 310 -1.70 21.66 -23.93
N ALA A 311 -0.44 21.50 -23.52
CA ALA A 311 0.64 22.41 -23.93
C ALA A 311 0.81 22.46 -25.46
N HIS A 312 0.68 21.30 -26.13
CA HIS A 312 0.73 21.22 -27.60
C HIS A 312 -0.56 21.73 -28.26
N LEU A 313 -1.73 21.55 -27.64
CA LEU A 313 -3.00 22.11 -28.13
C LEU A 313 -3.00 23.64 -28.12
N HIS A 314 -2.26 24.27 -27.21
CA HIS A 314 -2.06 25.72 -27.21
C HIS A 314 -1.04 26.21 -28.25
N ASP A 315 -0.25 25.32 -28.86
CA ASP A 315 0.63 25.71 -29.96
C ASP A 315 -0.21 25.93 -31.24
N SER A 316 -0.12 27.13 -31.81
CA SER A 316 -0.73 27.46 -33.10
C SER A 316 -0.19 26.65 -34.29
N LYS A 317 0.99 26.01 -34.15
CA LYS A 317 1.72 25.32 -35.23
C LYS A 317 1.39 23.84 -35.37
N ILE A 318 0.69 23.24 -34.42
CA ILE A 318 0.24 21.84 -34.52
C ILE A 318 -0.73 21.67 -35.70
N ASP A 319 -0.54 20.63 -36.49
CA ASP A 319 -1.40 20.31 -37.64
C ASP A 319 -2.79 19.82 -37.21
N GLU A 320 -3.76 19.90 -38.11
CA GLU A 320 -5.17 19.62 -37.81
C GLU A 320 -5.42 18.16 -37.37
N ALA A 321 -4.72 17.20 -37.97
CA ALA A 321 -4.90 15.78 -37.64
C ALA A 321 -4.34 15.47 -36.24
N THR A 322 -3.13 15.94 -35.94
CA THR A 322 -2.53 15.79 -34.60
C THR A 322 -3.34 16.56 -33.56
N ARG A 323 -3.86 17.76 -33.89
CA ARG A 323 -4.74 18.54 -33.02
C ARG A 323 -6.01 17.77 -32.68
N ALA A 324 -6.70 17.20 -33.66
CA ALA A 324 -7.92 16.44 -33.44
C ALA A 324 -7.68 15.22 -32.54
N LEU A 325 -6.58 14.49 -32.77
CA LEU A 325 -6.19 13.35 -31.94
C LEU A 325 -5.85 13.76 -30.50
N PHE A 326 -5.03 14.80 -30.32
CA PHE A 326 -4.61 15.24 -28.99
C PHE A 326 -5.78 15.85 -28.22
N GLN A 327 -6.70 16.55 -28.89
CA GLN A 327 -7.92 17.06 -28.30
C GLN A 327 -8.79 15.91 -27.79
N HIS A 328 -9.00 14.88 -28.63
CA HIS A 328 -9.74 13.69 -28.21
C HIS A 328 -9.07 13.01 -27.01
N ALA A 329 -7.77 12.70 -27.09
CA ALA A 329 -7.05 12.06 -26.00
C ALA A 329 -7.08 12.90 -24.71
N TYR A 330 -6.93 14.22 -24.81
CA TYR A 330 -7.07 15.13 -23.68
C TYR A 330 -8.45 15.05 -23.03
N GLU A 331 -9.52 15.10 -23.81
CA GLU A 331 -10.90 14.97 -23.33
C GLU A 331 -11.16 13.62 -22.67
N ARG A 332 -10.60 12.53 -23.22
CA ARG A 332 -10.73 11.19 -22.62
C ARG A 332 -9.96 11.08 -21.30
N LEU A 333 -8.72 11.58 -21.25
CA LEU A 333 -7.88 11.54 -20.03
C LEU A 333 -8.40 12.47 -18.92
N THR A 334 -9.15 13.51 -19.28
CA THR A 334 -9.77 14.47 -18.36
C THR A 334 -11.27 14.29 -18.20
N SER A 335 -11.83 13.19 -18.73
CA SER A 335 -13.24 12.87 -18.54
C SER A 335 -13.55 12.62 -17.07
N THR A 336 -14.75 12.99 -16.65
CA THR A 336 -15.29 12.71 -15.32
C THR A 336 -16.27 11.53 -15.33
N ASP A 337 -16.62 11.03 -16.52
CA ASP A 337 -17.44 9.83 -16.68
C ASP A 337 -16.53 8.59 -16.72
N PRO A 338 -16.64 7.65 -15.76
CA PRO A 338 -15.81 6.44 -15.74
C PRO A 338 -16.06 5.48 -16.92
N ASN A 339 -17.14 5.64 -17.69
CA ASN A 339 -17.38 4.86 -18.90
C ASN A 339 -16.63 5.42 -20.12
N GLU A 340 -16.33 6.72 -20.09
CA GLU A 340 -15.62 7.40 -21.17
C GLU A 340 -14.14 7.66 -20.82
N GLY A 341 -13.81 7.77 -19.53
CA GLY A 341 -12.47 8.14 -19.10
C GLY A 341 -11.38 7.14 -19.47
N TRP A 342 -10.25 7.68 -19.94
CA TRP A 342 -9.06 6.92 -20.24
C TRP A 342 -8.03 7.02 -19.13
N THR A 343 -7.12 6.04 -19.12
CA THR A 343 -5.86 6.14 -18.40
C THR A 343 -4.68 6.06 -19.38
N SER A 344 -3.56 6.67 -19.02
CA SER A 344 -2.32 6.67 -19.81
C SER A 344 -1.22 5.81 -19.19
N GLY A 345 -0.37 5.23 -20.05
CA GLY A 345 0.97 4.75 -19.71
C GLY A 345 2.06 5.77 -20.01
N LEU A 346 3.26 5.54 -19.46
CA LEU A 346 4.48 6.28 -19.76
C LEU A 346 5.63 5.27 -19.93
N TRP A 347 6.18 5.15 -21.14
CA TRP A 347 7.08 4.06 -21.53
C TRP A 347 8.46 4.59 -21.91
N MET A 348 9.29 4.77 -20.89
CA MET A 348 10.63 5.32 -21.02
C MET A 348 11.71 4.27 -20.76
N THR A 349 11.61 3.58 -19.62
CA THR A 349 12.66 2.69 -19.11
C THR A 349 12.89 1.47 -19.98
N GLU A 350 14.15 1.21 -20.28
CA GLU A 350 14.61 0.03 -21.00
C GLU A 350 15.67 -0.72 -20.19
N ARG A 351 16.17 -1.85 -20.73
CA ARG A 351 17.16 -2.68 -20.03
C ARG A 351 18.45 -1.93 -19.73
N ALA A 352 18.87 -1.07 -20.66
CA ALA A 352 20.11 -0.30 -20.55
C ALA A 352 20.01 0.85 -19.53
N GLY A 353 18.80 1.32 -19.19
CA GLY A 353 18.63 2.41 -18.24
C GLY A 353 17.21 2.96 -18.14
N GLY A 354 16.90 3.50 -16.96
CA GLY A 354 15.70 4.31 -16.70
C GLY A 354 16.03 5.75 -16.29
N SER A 355 17.10 5.93 -15.51
CA SER A 355 17.60 7.26 -15.11
C SER A 355 18.33 7.98 -16.25
N ASP A 356 19.09 7.23 -17.05
CA ASP A 356 19.67 7.68 -18.30
C ASP A 356 18.94 6.99 -19.46
N LEU A 357 18.38 7.79 -20.35
CA LEU A 357 17.64 7.34 -21.53
C LEU A 357 18.51 7.41 -22.79
N THR A 358 19.72 7.96 -22.70
CA THR A 358 20.68 8.03 -23.81
C THR A 358 20.91 6.69 -24.49
N PRO A 359 20.96 5.53 -23.79
CA PRO A 359 21.12 4.22 -24.45
C PRO A 359 19.80 3.56 -24.90
N THR A 360 18.69 4.30 -25.05
CA THR A 360 17.42 3.76 -25.58
C THR A 360 17.64 3.02 -26.91
N GLU A 361 17.22 1.76 -26.94
CA GLU A 361 17.31 0.81 -28.05
C GLU A 361 16.06 0.83 -28.93
N THR A 362 14.88 1.17 -28.38
CA THR A 362 13.65 1.28 -29.19
C THR A 362 13.83 2.34 -30.27
N THR A 363 13.59 1.96 -31.52
CA THR A 363 13.67 2.85 -32.68
C THR A 363 12.29 3.30 -33.12
N ALA A 364 12.22 4.45 -33.78
CA ALA A 364 11.04 4.93 -34.48
C ALA A 364 11.44 5.32 -35.90
N THR A 365 10.84 4.65 -36.88
CA THR A 365 11.07 4.90 -38.31
C THR A 365 9.87 5.62 -38.90
N PHE A 366 10.13 6.71 -39.63
CA PHE A 366 9.06 7.40 -40.36
C PHE A 366 8.60 6.57 -41.55
N SER A 367 7.35 6.13 -41.51
CA SER A 367 6.68 5.33 -42.53
C SER A 367 5.22 5.78 -42.57
N PRO A 368 4.86 6.78 -43.39
CA PRO A 368 3.48 7.25 -43.48
C PRO A 368 2.57 6.17 -44.08
N LEU A 369 1.29 6.21 -43.72
CA LEU A 369 0.27 5.37 -44.35
C LEU A 369 0.17 5.72 -45.84
N GLY A 370 0.03 4.70 -46.71
CA GLY A 370 -0.21 4.92 -48.13
C GLY A 370 -1.60 5.51 -48.38
N PRO A 371 -1.87 6.04 -49.60
CA PRO A 371 -3.15 6.69 -49.91
C PRO A 371 -4.37 5.77 -49.75
N ASP A 372 -4.20 4.45 -49.87
CA ASP A 372 -5.25 3.44 -49.70
C ASP A 372 -5.27 2.81 -48.29
N ASP A 373 -4.29 3.13 -47.44
CA ASP A 373 -4.16 2.56 -46.10
C ASP A 373 -4.96 3.38 -45.09
N ASN A 374 -6.17 2.88 -44.80
CA ASN A 374 -7.10 3.47 -43.85
C ASN A 374 -6.98 2.85 -42.44
N SER A 375 -5.78 2.44 -42.04
CA SER A 375 -5.53 1.89 -40.70
C SER A 375 -5.85 2.92 -39.62
N LYS A 376 -6.67 2.49 -38.65
CA LYS A 376 -7.18 3.35 -37.56
C LYS A 376 -6.92 2.73 -36.20
N ASP A 377 -6.87 3.57 -35.17
CA ASP A 377 -6.96 3.12 -33.79
C ASP A 377 -8.38 2.61 -33.45
N ALA A 378 -8.58 2.17 -32.21
CA ALA A 378 -9.87 1.64 -31.76
C ALA A 378 -11.00 2.69 -31.75
N ASP A 379 -10.67 3.98 -31.69
CA ASP A 379 -11.60 5.10 -31.60
C ASP A 379 -11.84 5.77 -32.97
N GLY A 380 -11.18 5.26 -34.02
CA GLY A 380 -11.43 5.64 -35.41
C GLY A 380 -10.50 6.72 -35.97
N PHE A 381 -9.48 7.12 -35.23
CA PHE A 381 -8.44 8.06 -35.68
C PHE A 381 -7.38 7.32 -36.51
N PRO A 382 -6.77 7.96 -37.53
CA PRO A 382 -5.70 7.34 -38.31
C PRO A 382 -4.51 6.96 -37.42
N LEU A 383 -3.95 5.77 -37.65
CA LEU A 383 -2.69 5.40 -37.00
C LEU A 383 -1.56 6.33 -37.47
N GLY A 384 -0.65 6.66 -36.56
CA GLY A 384 0.39 7.64 -36.86
C GLY A 384 1.45 7.16 -37.85
N PRO A 385 2.22 8.09 -38.44
CA PRO A 385 3.18 7.81 -39.49
C PRO A 385 4.52 7.27 -38.95
N TRP A 386 4.66 7.03 -37.66
CA TRP A 386 5.87 6.47 -37.07
C TRP A 386 5.65 5.03 -36.65
N VAL A 387 6.63 4.18 -36.97
CA VAL A 387 6.63 2.76 -36.61
C VAL A 387 7.70 2.53 -35.56
N LEU A 388 7.29 2.06 -34.39
CA LEU A 388 8.14 1.80 -33.23
C LEU A 388 8.44 0.30 -33.11
N ASP A 389 9.72 -0.01 -32.94
CA ASP A 389 10.24 -1.37 -32.74
C ASP A 389 11.25 -1.38 -31.60
N GLY A 390 11.05 -2.25 -30.61
CA GLY A 390 11.93 -2.31 -29.44
C GLY A 390 11.33 -3.02 -28.22
N LEU A 391 11.92 -2.75 -27.05
CA LEU A 391 11.52 -3.37 -25.78
C LEU A 391 11.47 -2.34 -24.66
N LYS A 392 10.29 -2.16 -24.07
CA LYS A 392 10.08 -1.38 -22.86
C LYS A 392 10.16 -2.26 -21.63
N TRP A 393 11.09 -1.95 -20.75
CA TRP A 393 11.47 -2.81 -19.64
C TRP A 393 10.59 -2.63 -18.41
N PHE A 394 10.12 -1.41 -18.13
CA PHE A 394 9.14 -1.12 -17.10
C PHE A 394 8.05 -0.22 -17.69
N SER A 395 6.89 -0.82 -17.95
CA SER A 395 5.74 -0.12 -18.55
C SER A 395 4.59 -0.11 -17.56
N THR A 396 4.56 0.92 -16.73
CA THR A 396 3.46 1.14 -15.78
C THR A 396 2.18 1.49 -16.55
N SER A 397 1.03 1.08 -16.03
CA SER A 397 -0.26 1.28 -16.68
C SER A 397 -0.36 0.56 -18.02
N THR A 398 -0.01 -0.74 -18.01
CA THR A 398 -0.03 -1.58 -19.22
C THR A 398 -1.43 -1.75 -19.82
N GLU A 399 -2.50 -1.56 -19.03
CA GLU A 399 -3.89 -1.60 -19.53
C GLU A 399 -4.40 -0.24 -20.04
N GLY A 400 -3.60 0.82 -19.95
CA GLY A 400 -4.00 2.16 -20.38
C GLY A 400 -4.46 2.20 -21.83
N SER A 401 -5.42 3.10 -22.12
CA SER A 401 -5.97 3.25 -23.47
C SER A 401 -4.92 3.74 -24.47
N MET A 402 -3.95 4.52 -23.99
CA MET A 402 -2.81 5.01 -24.75
C MET A 402 -1.56 5.13 -23.86
N ALA A 403 -0.40 5.36 -24.47
CA ALA A 403 0.82 5.71 -23.73
C ALA A 403 1.66 6.78 -24.43
N VAL A 404 2.48 7.48 -23.66
CA VAL A 404 3.59 8.26 -24.20
C VAL A 404 4.86 7.40 -24.18
N ALA A 405 5.43 7.11 -25.34
CA ALA A 405 6.62 6.29 -25.48
C ALA A 405 7.82 7.11 -25.97
N VAL A 406 9.01 6.83 -25.44
CA VAL A 406 10.27 7.41 -25.95
C VAL A 406 10.90 6.45 -26.95
N ALA A 407 11.31 6.93 -28.11
CA ALA A 407 12.05 6.11 -29.08
C ALA A 407 13.09 6.94 -29.82
N ARG A 408 14.10 6.27 -30.38
CA ARG A 408 15.18 6.89 -31.14
C ARG A 408 14.80 7.02 -32.61
N THR A 409 14.90 8.23 -33.13
CA THR A 409 14.83 8.52 -34.56
C THR A 409 16.22 8.88 -35.09
N ALA A 410 16.31 9.18 -36.39
CA ALA A 410 17.55 9.69 -37.01
C ALA A 410 18.03 11.02 -36.39
N ARG A 411 17.13 11.82 -35.78
CA ARG A 411 17.46 13.10 -35.15
C ARG A 411 17.61 13.04 -33.62
N GLY A 412 17.53 11.84 -33.02
CA GLY A 412 17.73 11.63 -31.59
C GLY A 412 16.48 11.07 -30.88
N LEU A 413 16.45 11.20 -29.56
CA LEU A 413 15.32 10.72 -28.75
C LEU A 413 14.10 11.60 -28.94
N SER A 414 12.98 10.98 -29.28
CA SER A 414 11.70 11.61 -29.57
C SER A 414 10.60 10.98 -28.71
N ALA A 415 9.55 11.74 -28.41
CA ALA A 415 8.38 11.26 -27.67
C ALA A 415 7.24 10.98 -28.65
N PHE A 416 6.45 9.95 -28.38
CA PHE A 416 5.39 9.48 -29.25
C PHE A 416 4.11 9.23 -28.48
N TYR A 417 2.98 9.72 -29.00
CA TYR A 417 1.67 9.22 -28.65
C TYR A 417 1.49 7.86 -29.32
N VAL A 418 1.14 6.83 -28.56
CA VAL A 418 0.83 5.52 -29.08
C VAL A 418 -0.51 5.02 -28.54
N PRO A 419 -1.53 4.76 -29.40
CA PRO A 419 -2.76 4.12 -28.94
C PRO A 419 -2.47 2.66 -28.64
N MET A 420 -3.05 2.11 -27.57
CA MET A 420 -2.81 0.72 -27.18
C MET A 420 -3.42 -0.27 -28.16
N ARG A 421 -4.51 0.12 -28.83
CA ARG A 421 -5.33 -0.74 -29.68
C ARG A 421 -5.59 -0.14 -31.06
N ARG A 422 -5.79 -1.02 -32.04
CA ARG A 422 -6.14 -0.66 -33.42
C ARG A 422 -7.36 -1.41 -33.92
N ALA A 423 -8.09 -0.79 -34.84
CA ALA A 423 -9.20 -1.42 -35.54
C ALA A 423 -8.67 -2.28 -36.70
N VAL A 424 -9.19 -3.49 -36.83
CA VAL A 424 -8.88 -4.43 -37.91
C VAL A 424 -10.16 -4.99 -38.52
N LYS A 425 -10.16 -5.28 -39.83
CA LYS A 425 -11.28 -5.95 -40.49
C LYS A 425 -10.99 -7.45 -40.60
N VAL A 426 -11.77 -8.26 -39.91
CA VAL A 426 -11.72 -9.72 -40.00
C VAL A 426 -13.04 -10.20 -40.59
N ASN A 427 -12.98 -10.83 -41.76
CA ASN A 427 -14.17 -11.29 -42.51
C ASN A 427 -15.23 -10.20 -42.74
N GLY A 428 -14.78 -8.96 -43.00
CA GLY A 428 -15.66 -7.81 -43.23
C GLY A 428 -16.22 -7.16 -41.96
N VAL A 429 -15.97 -7.74 -40.78
CA VAL A 429 -16.40 -7.19 -39.48
C VAL A 429 -15.23 -6.44 -38.83
N THR A 430 -15.48 -5.23 -38.34
CA THR A 430 -14.50 -4.47 -37.57
C THR A 430 -14.32 -5.10 -36.19
N GLN A 431 -13.09 -5.43 -35.85
CA GLN A 431 -12.65 -5.92 -34.54
C GLN A 431 -11.53 -5.02 -34.01
N VAL A 432 -11.16 -5.19 -32.74
CA VAL A 432 -10.09 -4.42 -32.09
C VAL A 432 -9.02 -5.37 -31.59
N GLU A 433 -7.76 -5.05 -31.89
CA GLU A 433 -6.58 -5.78 -31.42
C GLU A 433 -5.52 -4.83 -30.84
N LEU A 434 -4.42 -5.37 -30.30
CA LEU A 434 -3.30 -4.57 -29.83
C LEU A 434 -2.55 -3.92 -31.00
N ASN A 435 -2.13 -2.66 -30.82
CA ASN A 435 -1.38 -1.91 -31.83
C ASN A 435 0.13 -2.24 -31.77
N GLY A 436 0.52 -3.36 -32.37
CA GLY A 436 1.95 -3.73 -32.49
C GLY A 436 2.69 -3.84 -31.15
N VAL A 437 1.96 -4.13 -30.07
CA VAL A 437 2.48 -4.25 -28.71
C VAL A 437 2.13 -5.62 -28.15
N ARG A 438 3.09 -6.23 -27.45
CA ARG A 438 2.91 -7.52 -26.77
C ARG A 438 3.45 -7.46 -25.35
N ILE A 439 2.65 -7.93 -24.40
CA ILE A 439 3.07 -8.07 -23.01
C ILE A 439 3.90 -9.38 -22.90
N ARG A 440 5.20 -9.25 -22.69
CA ARG A 440 6.08 -10.42 -22.51
C ARG A 440 5.86 -11.11 -21.17
N ARG A 441 5.77 -10.30 -20.12
CA ARG A 441 5.45 -10.71 -18.74
C ARG A 441 5.07 -9.49 -17.92
N LEU A 442 4.41 -9.73 -16.78
CA LEU A 442 4.27 -8.75 -15.72
C LEU A 442 5.44 -8.85 -14.72
N LYS A 443 5.75 -7.75 -14.05
CA LYS A 443 6.77 -7.72 -13.00
C LYS A 443 6.23 -8.36 -11.72
N ASN A 444 7.02 -9.22 -11.09
CA ASN A 444 6.84 -9.61 -9.69
C ASN A 444 7.45 -8.51 -8.81
N LYS A 445 6.63 -7.82 -8.03
CA LYS A 445 7.01 -6.57 -7.34
C LYS A 445 6.82 -6.70 -5.83
N MET A 446 7.69 -6.02 -5.07
CA MET A 446 7.56 -5.88 -3.61
C MET A 446 6.28 -5.10 -3.25
N GLY A 447 6.09 -3.90 -3.82
CA GLY A 447 4.93 -3.03 -3.65
C GLY A 447 4.17 -2.83 -4.95
N THR A 448 3.07 -2.08 -4.91
CA THR A 448 2.20 -1.78 -6.06
C THR A 448 1.69 -3.07 -6.74
N LYS A 449 1.46 -4.14 -5.98
CA LYS A 449 1.20 -5.49 -6.51
C LYS A 449 0.00 -5.50 -7.46
N SER A 450 -1.04 -4.75 -7.11
CA SER A 450 -2.26 -4.58 -7.89
C SER A 450 -2.08 -3.86 -9.24
N LEU A 451 -1.06 -3.00 -9.37
CA LEU A 451 -0.81 -2.18 -10.57
C LEU A 451 -0.15 -2.99 -11.69
N PRO A 452 -0.75 -3.09 -12.90
CA PRO A 452 -0.10 -3.78 -14.01
C PRO A 452 1.16 -3.05 -14.47
N THR A 453 2.30 -3.72 -14.34
CA THR A 453 3.59 -3.24 -14.83
C THR A 453 4.21 -4.33 -15.70
N GLY A 454 4.27 -4.08 -17.00
CA GLY A 454 4.71 -5.06 -18.00
C GLY A 454 6.09 -4.80 -18.58
N GLU A 455 6.70 -5.86 -19.09
CA GLU A 455 7.70 -5.79 -20.16
C GLU A 455 6.98 -5.83 -21.50
N LEU A 456 7.10 -4.77 -22.29
CA LEU A 456 6.38 -4.63 -23.55
C LEU A 456 7.35 -4.74 -24.72
N GLU A 457 7.10 -5.70 -25.59
CA GLU A 457 7.74 -5.77 -26.90
C GLU A 457 6.91 -4.94 -27.88
N LEU A 458 7.56 -3.99 -28.54
CA LEU A 458 6.98 -3.17 -29.60
C LEU A 458 7.49 -3.74 -30.93
N LYS A 459 6.57 -4.11 -31.80
CA LYS A 459 6.87 -4.61 -33.14
C LYS A 459 5.85 -4.05 -34.11
N GLY A 460 6.28 -3.11 -34.94
CA GLY A 460 5.40 -2.42 -35.87
C GLY A 460 4.34 -1.54 -35.18
N MET A 461 4.57 -1.09 -33.93
CA MET A 461 3.61 -0.25 -33.21
C MET A 461 3.54 1.12 -33.89
N ARG A 462 2.34 1.58 -34.27
CA ARG A 462 2.20 2.88 -34.93
C ARG A 462 1.87 4.00 -33.95
N GLY A 463 2.50 5.16 -34.13
CA GLY A 463 2.35 6.31 -33.24
C GLY A 463 2.56 7.66 -33.92
N TRP A 464 2.20 8.70 -33.19
CA TRP A 464 2.35 10.10 -33.59
C TRP A 464 3.48 10.76 -32.82
N LEU A 465 4.33 11.52 -33.50
CA LEU A 465 5.37 12.30 -32.85
C LEU A 465 4.73 13.38 -31.96
N ILE A 466 5.21 13.52 -30.73
CA ILE A 466 4.85 14.63 -29.84
C ILE A 466 5.99 15.66 -29.90
N GLY A 467 5.63 16.91 -30.23
CA GLY A 467 6.58 18.00 -30.33
C GLY A 467 7.57 17.85 -31.48
N THR A 468 8.84 18.18 -31.22
CA THR A 468 9.89 18.19 -32.25
C THR A 468 10.74 16.92 -32.21
N GLU A 469 11.05 16.36 -33.38
CA GLU A 469 11.95 15.21 -33.52
C GLU A 469 13.31 15.50 -32.88
N GLY A 470 13.80 14.57 -32.03
CA GLY A 470 15.04 14.73 -31.27
C GLY A 470 14.92 15.55 -29.98
N LYS A 471 13.72 16.04 -29.63
CA LYS A 471 13.44 16.81 -28.41
C LYS A 471 12.56 16.08 -27.40
N GLY A 472 12.40 14.77 -27.54
CA GLY A 472 11.50 13.95 -26.72
C GLY A 472 11.78 14.01 -25.21
N ILE A 473 13.04 14.20 -24.80
CA ILE A 473 13.41 14.34 -23.38
C ILE A 473 12.78 15.60 -22.75
N GLY A 474 12.63 16.68 -23.52
CA GLY A 474 11.95 17.88 -23.05
C GLY A 474 10.46 17.64 -22.83
N GLU A 475 9.83 16.92 -23.76
CA GLU A 475 8.39 16.60 -23.72
C GLU A 475 8.03 15.74 -22.50
N ILE A 476 8.76 14.65 -22.27
CA ILE A 476 8.54 13.80 -21.08
C ILE A 476 8.81 14.55 -19.78
N GLY A 477 9.65 15.59 -19.81
CA GLY A 477 9.94 16.42 -18.64
C GLY A 477 8.68 17.09 -18.06
N VAL A 478 7.70 17.41 -18.92
CA VAL A 478 6.40 17.95 -18.48
C VAL A 478 5.65 16.91 -17.67
N VAL A 479 5.51 15.69 -18.21
CA VAL A 479 4.83 14.57 -17.54
C VAL A 479 5.52 14.26 -16.21
N LEU A 480 6.85 14.14 -16.21
CA LEU A 480 7.65 13.86 -15.02
C LEU A 480 7.45 14.91 -13.93
N ASN A 481 7.39 16.21 -14.27
CA ASN A 481 7.21 17.23 -13.26
C ASN A 481 5.85 17.11 -12.56
N ILE A 482 4.77 16.87 -13.32
CA ILE A 482 3.43 16.66 -12.76
C ILE A 482 3.38 15.38 -11.91
N THR A 483 3.90 14.28 -12.43
CA THR A 483 3.85 12.98 -11.73
C THR A 483 4.67 13.02 -10.44
N ARG A 484 5.85 13.66 -10.43
CA ARG A 484 6.67 13.83 -9.22
C ARG A 484 5.95 14.59 -8.11
N ILE A 485 5.23 15.66 -8.45
CA ILE A 485 4.46 16.46 -7.48
C ILE A 485 3.33 15.61 -6.86
N HIS A 486 2.61 14.85 -7.69
CA HIS A 486 1.58 13.94 -7.21
C HIS A 486 2.11 12.81 -6.35
N LEU A 487 3.21 12.19 -6.78
CA LEU A 487 3.85 11.09 -6.06
C LEU A 487 4.40 11.55 -4.70
N ALA A 488 4.88 12.79 -4.60
CA ALA A 488 5.23 13.41 -3.32
C ALA A 488 4.02 13.43 -2.39
N MET A 489 2.89 14.01 -2.84
CA MET A 489 1.66 14.09 -2.04
C MET A 489 1.05 12.72 -1.71
N ALA A 490 1.09 11.78 -2.66
CA ALA A 490 0.64 10.41 -2.44
C ALA A 490 1.44 9.73 -1.31
N SER A 491 2.76 9.92 -1.26
CA SER A 491 3.60 9.38 -0.19
C SER A 491 3.27 9.97 1.19
N VAL A 492 2.95 11.27 1.23
CA VAL A 492 2.47 11.97 2.43
C VAL A 492 1.12 11.40 2.88
N GLY A 493 0.20 11.13 1.94
CA GLY A 493 -1.08 10.45 2.23
C GLY A 493 -0.90 9.04 2.82
N LEU A 494 0.03 8.24 2.26
CA LEU A 494 0.37 6.92 2.79
C LEU A 494 0.89 7.01 4.23
N ALA A 495 1.82 7.95 4.49
CA ALA A 495 2.32 8.22 5.84
C ALA A 495 1.20 8.66 6.80
N ALA A 496 0.28 9.51 6.35
CA ALA A 496 -0.88 9.94 7.14
C ALA A 496 -1.72 8.74 7.59
N ARG A 497 -2.03 7.80 6.68
CA ARG A 497 -2.77 6.59 7.04
C ARG A 497 -1.99 5.71 8.02
N GLY A 498 -0.69 5.50 7.81
CA GLY A 498 0.15 4.74 8.75
C GLY A 498 0.18 5.35 10.15
N LEU A 499 0.26 6.68 10.24
CA LEU A 499 0.18 7.40 11.51
C LEU A 499 -1.22 7.29 12.15
N SER A 500 -2.31 7.42 11.38
CA SER A 500 -3.67 7.23 11.90
C SER A 500 -3.86 5.83 12.51
N VAL A 501 -3.34 4.80 11.86
CA VAL A 501 -3.32 3.42 12.39
C VAL A 501 -2.49 3.32 13.68
N ALA A 502 -1.29 3.90 13.71
CA ALA A 502 -0.45 3.93 14.91
C ALA A 502 -1.12 4.66 16.08
N ARG A 503 -1.79 5.79 15.83
CA ARG A 503 -2.57 6.55 16.82
C ARG A 503 -3.73 5.73 17.38
N ALA A 504 -4.51 5.12 16.50
CA ALA A 504 -5.64 4.28 16.89
C ALA A 504 -5.17 3.10 17.76
N PHE A 505 -4.05 2.47 17.40
CA PHE A 505 -3.46 1.39 18.17
C PHE A 505 -2.91 1.86 19.53
N ALA A 506 -2.21 3.00 19.58
CA ALA A 506 -1.63 3.54 20.81
C ALA A 506 -2.69 3.86 21.88
N ARG A 507 -3.90 4.27 21.47
CA ARG A 507 -5.04 4.55 22.37
C ARG A 507 -5.58 3.30 23.08
N VAL A 508 -5.44 2.12 22.47
CA VAL A 508 -6.06 0.88 22.96
C VAL A 508 -5.05 -0.12 23.50
N ARG A 509 -3.81 -0.11 22.99
CA ARG A 509 -2.78 -1.07 23.38
C ARG A 509 -2.26 -0.77 24.78
N LYS A 510 -2.46 -1.72 25.70
CA LYS A 510 -1.84 -1.71 27.02
C LYS A 510 -0.47 -2.41 26.99
N VAL A 511 0.48 -1.88 27.75
CA VAL A 511 1.79 -2.48 28.04
C VAL A 511 1.84 -2.92 29.51
N ALA A 512 3.03 -3.29 30.01
CA ALA A 512 3.23 -3.70 31.40
C ALA A 512 2.54 -2.77 32.39
N ARG A 513 1.92 -3.34 33.42
CA ARG A 513 1.14 -2.63 34.46
C ARG A 513 -0.12 -1.93 33.94
N GLY A 514 -0.61 -2.29 32.75
CA GLY A 514 -1.90 -1.82 32.21
C GLY A 514 -1.87 -0.42 31.60
N THR A 515 -0.71 0.26 31.58
CA THR A 515 -0.53 1.58 30.97
C THR A 515 -0.77 1.51 29.46
N ARG A 516 -1.52 2.45 28.90
CA ARG A 516 -1.69 2.57 27.44
C ARG A 516 -0.41 3.06 26.79
N LEU A 517 -0.12 2.61 25.57
CA LEU A 517 1.00 3.12 24.76
C LEU A 517 0.94 4.64 24.60
N SER A 518 -0.27 5.20 24.48
CA SER A 518 -0.50 6.65 24.43
C SER A 518 -0.03 7.42 25.66
N SER A 519 0.28 6.74 26.76
CA SER A 519 0.78 7.33 28.01
C SER A 519 2.25 6.95 28.29
N VAL A 520 2.93 6.30 27.35
CA VAL A 520 4.35 5.93 27.47
C VAL A 520 5.20 7.06 26.86
N PRO A 521 6.00 7.81 27.66
CA PRO A 521 6.74 8.98 27.17
C PRO A 521 7.64 8.71 25.97
N LEU A 522 8.42 7.61 26.01
CA LEU A 522 9.31 7.26 24.90
C LEU A 522 8.53 6.98 23.60
N HIS A 523 7.41 6.26 23.70
CA HIS A 523 6.59 5.93 22.53
C HIS A 523 5.94 7.18 21.93
N MET A 524 5.41 8.07 22.78
CA MET A 524 4.84 9.35 22.33
C MET A 524 5.90 10.27 21.73
N LYS A 525 7.12 10.33 22.28
CA LYS A 525 8.22 11.09 21.68
C LYS A 525 8.58 10.61 20.28
N THR A 526 8.62 9.29 20.08
CA THR A 526 8.85 8.67 18.77
C THR A 526 7.73 9.01 17.78
N LEU A 527 6.47 8.85 18.17
CA LEU A 527 5.33 9.20 17.30
C LEU A 527 5.28 10.70 17.01
N ALA A 528 5.53 11.57 18.00
CA ALA A 528 5.55 13.01 17.81
C ALA A 528 6.62 13.42 16.79
N LYS A 529 7.81 12.81 16.82
CA LYS A 529 8.85 13.03 15.81
C LYS A 529 8.36 12.65 14.41
N ALA A 530 7.70 11.50 14.26
CA ALA A 530 7.14 11.07 12.98
C ALA A 530 6.04 12.03 12.48
N HIS A 531 5.20 12.53 13.39
CA HIS A 531 4.19 13.55 13.08
C HIS A 531 4.80 14.90 12.68
N VAL A 532 5.91 15.33 13.29
CA VAL A 532 6.63 16.55 12.88
C VAL A 532 7.15 16.40 11.45
N THR A 533 7.78 15.27 11.13
CA THR A 533 8.24 14.96 9.75
C THR A 533 7.08 14.93 8.76
N TYR A 534 5.98 14.27 9.11
CA TYR A 534 4.76 14.25 8.29
C TYR A 534 4.22 15.66 8.00
N ARG A 535 4.07 16.50 9.05
CA ARG A 535 3.57 17.89 8.94
C ARG A 535 4.47 18.74 8.05
N ALA A 536 5.79 18.60 8.16
CA ALA A 536 6.75 19.32 7.32
C ALA A 536 6.57 19.00 5.83
N HIS A 537 6.46 17.72 5.48
CA HIS A 537 6.27 17.29 4.09
C HIS A 537 4.88 17.57 3.54
N LEU A 538 3.85 17.50 4.37
CA LEU A 538 2.50 17.93 4.01
C LEU A 538 2.48 19.43 3.64
N ALA A 539 3.14 20.27 4.43
CA ALA A 539 3.29 21.70 4.14
C ALA A 539 4.06 21.93 2.83
N LEU A 540 5.21 21.26 2.64
CA LEU A 540 6.02 21.36 1.43
C LEU A 540 5.25 20.95 0.16
N CYS A 541 4.61 19.78 0.17
CA CYS A 541 3.89 19.27 -0.99
C CYS A 541 2.71 20.18 -1.38
N SER A 542 2.03 20.76 -0.39
CA SER A 542 0.92 21.68 -0.63
C SER A 542 1.40 23.03 -1.16
N PHE A 543 2.52 23.54 -0.66
CA PHE A 543 3.13 24.73 -1.23
C PHE A 543 3.47 24.53 -2.71
N VAL A 544 4.04 23.38 -3.05
CA VAL A 544 4.32 23.02 -4.45
C VAL A 544 3.03 22.88 -5.27
N ALA A 545 1.95 22.34 -4.70
CA ALA A 545 0.65 22.29 -5.37
C ALA A 545 0.08 23.69 -5.65
N ALA A 546 0.21 24.63 -4.71
CA ALA A 546 -0.20 26.02 -4.89
C ALA A 546 0.63 26.72 -5.99
N LEU A 547 1.95 26.49 -6.00
CA LEU A 547 2.83 27.01 -7.03
C LEU A 547 2.48 26.44 -8.42
N LEU A 548 2.22 25.13 -8.52
CA LEU A 548 1.80 24.48 -9.77
C LEU A 548 0.47 25.06 -10.26
N GLY A 549 -0.54 25.14 -9.40
CA GLY A 549 -1.84 25.74 -9.74
C GLY A 549 -1.68 27.18 -10.23
N ARG A 550 -0.74 27.95 -9.65
CA ARG A 550 -0.43 29.30 -10.13
C ARG A 550 0.19 29.29 -11.52
N THR A 551 1.09 28.36 -11.84
CA THR A 551 1.69 28.28 -13.20
C THR A 551 0.66 28.00 -14.29
N GLU A 552 -0.34 27.18 -13.98
CA GLU A 552 -1.39 26.76 -14.93
C GLU A 552 -2.39 27.89 -15.22
N GLN A 553 -2.38 28.96 -14.41
CA GLN A 553 -3.34 30.06 -14.47
C GLN A 553 -2.75 31.40 -14.84
N LEU A 554 -1.47 31.47 -15.18
CA LEU A 554 -0.84 32.71 -15.63
C LEU A 554 -1.49 33.29 -16.91
N GLN A 555 -2.38 32.54 -17.56
CA GLN A 555 -3.17 32.97 -18.72
C GLN A 555 -4.58 33.46 -18.37
N ALA A 556 -5.02 33.41 -17.11
CA ALA A 556 -6.33 33.88 -16.68
C ALA A 556 -6.41 35.41 -16.62
N ALA A 557 -7.54 35.98 -17.09
CA ALA A 557 -7.75 37.44 -17.19
C ALA A 557 -7.77 38.18 -15.84
N SER A 558 -7.92 37.48 -14.72
CA SER A 558 -7.87 38.03 -13.37
C SER A 558 -7.22 37.01 -12.44
N PRO A 559 -5.93 37.14 -12.10
CA PRO A 559 -5.27 36.22 -11.21
C PRO A 559 -5.87 36.33 -9.79
N PRO A 560 -6.39 35.23 -9.22
CA PRO A 560 -7.02 35.26 -7.90
C PRO A 560 -6.01 35.53 -6.78
N GLN A 561 -6.55 35.93 -5.63
CA GLN A 561 -5.80 36.18 -4.39
C GLN A 561 -5.35 34.83 -3.80
N LEU A 562 -4.07 34.50 -4.00
CA LEU A 562 -3.41 33.39 -3.31
C LEU A 562 -2.81 33.89 -2.00
N LEU A 563 -2.49 32.96 -1.09
CA LEU A 563 -1.64 33.20 0.08
C LEU A 563 -0.44 34.08 -0.29
N ASP A 564 -0.09 35.02 0.58
CA ASP A 564 1.10 35.86 0.42
C ASP A 564 2.40 35.05 0.32
N LEU A 565 2.39 33.79 0.79
CA LEU A 565 3.48 32.83 0.63
C LEU A 565 3.76 32.44 -0.84
N VAL A 566 2.76 32.52 -1.72
CA VAL A 566 2.91 32.19 -3.14
C VAL A 566 3.35 33.44 -3.90
N PRO A 567 4.53 33.45 -4.54
CA PRO A 567 5.01 34.64 -5.23
C PRO A 567 4.06 35.11 -6.34
N LYS A 568 3.97 36.43 -6.51
CA LYS A 568 3.15 37.05 -7.56
C LYS A 568 3.82 36.98 -8.94
N SER A 569 5.16 36.94 -8.99
CA SER A 569 5.95 36.88 -10.23
C SER A 569 5.84 35.51 -10.88
N ALA A 570 5.36 35.47 -12.13
CA ALA A 570 5.33 34.26 -12.95
C ALA A 570 6.71 33.57 -13.06
N GLN A 571 7.76 34.37 -13.18
CA GLN A 571 9.13 33.86 -13.26
C GLN A 571 9.57 33.22 -11.95
N ASP A 572 9.23 33.83 -10.81
CA ASP A 572 9.59 33.31 -9.49
C ASP A 572 8.84 32.02 -9.20
N VAL A 573 7.54 31.97 -9.50
CA VAL A 573 6.73 30.75 -9.39
C VAL A 573 7.32 29.63 -10.25
N SER A 574 7.64 29.89 -11.51
CA SER A 574 8.23 28.89 -12.41
C SER A 574 9.58 28.36 -11.87
N CYS A 575 10.43 29.25 -11.36
CA CYS A 575 11.70 28.87 -10.74
C CYS A 575 11.49 28.00 -9.49
N LEU A 576 10.54 28.36 -8.63
CA LEU A 576 10.23 27.62 -7.41
C LEU A 576 9.61 26.25 -7.71
N VAL A 577 8.64 26.14 -8.63
CA VAL A 577 8.08 24.83 -9.02
C VAL A 577 9.17 23.91 -9.55
N ARG A 578 10.06 24.44 -10.41
CA ARG A 578 11.14 23.64 -11.02
C ARG A 578 12.08 23.06 -9.96
N LEU A 579 12.44 23.84 -8.95
CA LEU A 579 13.31 23.42 -7.85
C LEU A 579 12.56 22.53 -6.85
N LEU A 580 11.46 23.05 -6.29
CA LEU A 580 10.78 22.46 -5.15
C LEU A 580 9.96 21.22 -5.52
N GLY A 581 9.51 21.07 -6.76
CA GLY A 581 8.89 19.82 -7.22
C GLY A 581 9.84 18.62 -7.14
N SER A 582 11.09 18.80 -7.59
CA SER A 582 12.15 17.80 -7.45
C SER A 582 12.49 17.54 -5.97
N VAL A 583 12.69 18.60 -5.19
CA VAL A 583 12.99 18.48 -3.75
C VAL A 583 11.88 17.73 -3.03
N ALA A 584 10.63 18.15 -3.18
CA ALA A 584 9.47 17.55 -2.55
C ALA A 584 9.37 16.06 -2.88
N LYS A 585 9.46 15.67 -4.16
CA LYS A 585 9.42 14.25 -4.53
C LYS A 585 10.48 13.45 -3.79
N ALA A 586 11.74 13.86 -3.84
CA ALA A 586 12.81 13.06 -3.26
C ALA A 586 12.79 13.01 -1.74
N THR A 587 12.54 14.14 -1.06
CA THR A 587 12.63 14.20 0.41
C THR A 587 11.36 13.68 1.08
N SER A 588 10.18 14.01 0.57
CA SER A 588 8.92 13.50 1.16
C SER A 588 8.83 11.99 1.07
N THR A 589 9.15 11.40 -0.09
CA THR A 589 9.05 9.94 -0.27
C THR A 589 10.07 9.20 0.59
N MET A 590 11.29 9.73 0.72
CA MET A 590 12.34 9.15 1.57
C MET A 590 11.92 9.17 3.05
N ASP A 591 11.48 10.32 3.55
CA ASP A 591 11.09 10.48 4.95
C ASP A 591 9.77 9.77 5.26
N CYS A 592 8.82 9.71 4.33
CA CYS A 592 7.55 9.00 4.50
C CYS A 592 7.75 7.47 4.59
N VAL A 593 8.76 6.91 3.90
CA VAL A 593 9.15 5.51 4.13
C VAL A 593 9.61 5.31 5.58
N GLY A 594 10.41 6.23 6.14
CA GLY A 594 10.82 6.20 7.54
C GLY A 594 9.66 6.40 8.54
N VAL A 595 8.68 7.25 8.21
CA VAL A 595 7.45 7.42 8.98
C VAL A 595 6.62 6.13 8.98
N LEU A 596 6.47 5.47 7.83
CA LEU A 596 5.76 4.21 7.71
C LEU A 596 6.46 3.06 8.45
N GLN A 597 7.80 3.01 8.40
CA GLN A 597 8.59 2.10 9.23
C GLN A 597 8.29 2.32 10.72
N THR A 598 8.29 3.58 11.17
CA THR A 598 7.94 3.94 12.56
C THR A 598 6.51 3.52 12.91
N GLY A 599 5.58 3.65 11.96
CA GLY A 599 4.21 3.17 12.08
C GLY A 599 4.13 1.65 12.27
N MET A 600 4.85 0.87 11.45
CA MET A 600 4.92 -0.58 11.62
C MET A 600 5.51 -0.97 12.98
N GLU A 601 6.63 -0.37 13.38
CA GLU A 601 7.27 -0.61 14.67
C GLU A 601 6.34 -0.29 15.85
N SER A 602 5.53 0.77 15.72
CA SER A 602 4.54 1.18 16.73
C SER A 602 3.45 0.13 16.97
N LEU A 603 3.17 -0.73 15.99
CA LEU A 603 2.21 -1.83 16.10
C LEU A 603 2.88 -3.15 16.57
N GLY A 604 4.22 -3.22 16.58
CA GLY A 604 4.96 -4.46 16.83
C GLY A 604 4.69 -5.52 15.76
N GLY A 605 4.55 -6.78 16.14
CA GLY A 605 4.34 -7.90 15.21
C GLY A 605 3.16 -7.71 14.25
N VAL A 606 2.05 -7.11 14.71
CA VAL A 606 0.87 -6.84 13.86
C VAL A 606 1.20 -5.88 12.72
N GLY A 607 2.10 -4.91 12.96
CA GLY A 607 2.53 -3.96 11.95
C GLY A 607 3.42 -4.58 10.86
N TYR A 608 4.03 -5.73 11.13
CA TYR A 608 4.90 -6.44 10.20
C TYR A 608 4.14 -7.44 9.30
N VAL A 609 2.96 -7.89 9.73
CA VAL A 609 2.14 -8.85 9.00
C VAL A 609 1.38 -8.18 7.85
N GLU A 610 1.27 -8.88 6.72
CA GLU A 610 0.36 -8.53 5.64
C GLU A 610 -1.08 -8.89 6.06
N ASN A 611 -1.70 -7.96 6.78
CA ASN A 611 -3.05 -8.14 7.31
C ASN A 611 -4.10 -8.13 6.19
N ASP A 612 -5.14 -8.97 6.29
CA ASP A 612 -6.30 -8.96 5.39
C ASP A 612 -7.20 -7.72 5.58
N ASP A 613 -7.16 -7.13 6.78
CA ASP A 613 -7.80 -5.84 7.02
C ASP A 613 -6.96 -4.70 6.41
N MET A 614 -7.28 -4.39 5.15
CA MET A 614 -6.58 -3.38 4.36
C MET A 614 -6.58 -1.98 4.96
N ALA A 615 -7.52 -1.67 5.86
CA ALA A 615 -7.59 -0.37 6.51
C ALA A 615 -6.43 -0.17 7.50
N PHE A 616 -5.95 -1.26 8.12
CA PHE A 616 -4.88 -1.27 9.12
C PHE A 616 -3.54 -1.83 8.61
N ASN A 617 -3.50 -2.34 7.37
CA ASN A 617 -2.29 -2.96 6.81
C ASN A 617 -1.20 -1.91 6.48
N VAL A 618 -0.39 -1.54 7.48
CA VAL A 618 0.74 -0.62 7.34
C VAL A 618 1.88 -1.23 6.50
N ALA A 619 2.06 -2.56 6.53
CA ALA A 619 3.06 -3.25 5.73
C ALA A 619 2.84 -3.02 4.22
N ARG A 620 1.60 -3.08 3.74
CA ARG A 620 1.24 -2.73 2.36
C ARG A 620 1.61 -1.29 2.04
N LEU A 621 1.22 -0.34 2.88
CA LEU A 621 1.53 1.09 2.69
C LEU A 621 3.04 1.33 2.60
N PHE A 622 3.83 0.66 3.45
CA PHE A 622 5.29 0.72 3.43
C PHE A 622 5.88 0.20 2.11
N ARG A 623 5.43 -0.97 1.64
CA ARG A 623 5.88 -1.55 0.36
C ARG A 623 5.52 -0.65 -0.83
N ASP A 624 4.32 -0.09 -0.83
CA ASP A 624 3.85 0.82 -1.89
C ASP A 624 4.63 2.13 -1.90
N CYS A 625 4.85 2.74 -0.73
CA CYS A 625 5.65 3.96 -0.60
C CYS A 625 7.12 3.76 -1.02
N SER A 626 7.67 2.58 -0.75
CA SER A 626 9.03 2.22 -1.21
C SER A 626 9.14 2.18 -2.74
N ALA A 627 8.08 1.78 -3.44
CA ALA A 627 8.04 1.85 -4.90
C ALA A 627 7.99 3.31 -5.41
N ILE A 628 7.22 4.19 -4.74
CA ILE A 628 7.17 5.64 -5.06
C ILE A 628 8.55 6.30 -4.94
N LEU A 629 9.30 5.96 -3.88
CA LEU A 629 10.66 6.49 -3.65
C LEU A 629 11.58 6.23 -4.86
N ILE A 630 11.46 5.06 -5.49
CA ILE A 630 12.29 4.64 -6.63
C ILE A 630 11.76 5.19 -7.96
N GLY A 631 10.44 5.17 -8.16
CA GLY A 631 9.77 5.57 -9.40
C GLY A 631 10.01 7.04 -9.78
N GLU A 632 9.95 7.37 -11.07
CA GLU A 632 10.11 8.74 -11.62
C GLU A 632 11.39 9.49 -11.20
N GLY A 633 12.43 8.75 -10.82
CA GLY A 633 13.77 9.24 -10.47
C GLY A 633 14.16 8.89 -9.04
N THR A 634 15.27 8.18 -8.86
CA THR A 634 15.78 7.87 -7.51
C THR A 634 16.30 9.11 -6.80
N THR A 635 16.49 9.03 -5.48
CA THR A 635 16.94 10.14 -4.63
C THR A 635 18.21 10.81 -5.16
N ASP A 636 19.23 10.04 -5.59
CA ASP A 636 20.49 10.60 -6.11
C ASP A 636 20.35 11.26 -7.48
N VAL A 637 19.52 10.68 -8.35
CA VAL A 637 19.23 11.24 -9.67
C VAL A 637 18.56 12.60 -9.51
N ILE A 638 17.58 12.68 -8.62
CA ILE A 638 16.86 13.93 -8.33
C ILE A 638 17.76 14.92 -7.59
N ALA A 639 18.58 14.47 -6.64
CA ALA A 639 19.54 15.35 -5.96
C ALA A 639 20.52 15.98 -6.96
N THR A 640 21.02 15.20 -7.92
CA THR A 640 21.89 15.70 -9.00
C THR A 640 21.15 16.69 -9.89
N ASP A 641 19.87 16.45 -10.18
CA ASP A 641 19.02 17.42 -10.89
C ASP A 641 18.85 18.72 -10.09
N VAL A 642 18.66 18.65 -8.77
CA VAL A 642 18.58 19.85 -7.90
C VAL A 642 19.85 20.70 -8.00
N VAL A 643 21.03 20.09 -7.95
CA VAL A 643 22.29 20.82 -8.13
C VAL A 643 22.38 21.44 -9.53
N ARG A 644 21.94 20.71 -10.57
CA ARG A 644 21.88 21.22 -11.95
C ARG A 644 20.93 22.41 -12.08
N ILE A 645 19.79 22.41 -11.39
CA ILE A 645 18.85 23.54 -11.35
C ILE A 645 19.51 24.75 -10.71
N LEU A 646 20.18 24.56 -9.56
CA LEU A 646 20.75 25.66 -8.76
C LEU A 646 22.01 26.28 -9.40
N LYS A 647 22.80 25.49 -10.14
CA LYS A 647 24.10 25.92 -10.68
C LYS A 647 24.18 25.94 -12.21
N GLY A 648 23.17 25.40 -12.90
CA GLY A 648 23.08 25.40 -14.36
C GLY A 648 22.68 26.75 -14.95
N SER A 649 22.29 26.75 -16.23
CA SER A 649 21.96 27.97 -16.98
C SER A 649 20.85 28.83 -16.37
N ILE A 650 19.87 28.19 -15.72
CA ILE A 650 18.77 28.88 -15.02
C ILE A 650 19.11 29.20 -13.55
N GLY A 651 20.22 28.68 -13.04
CA GLY A 651 20.59 28.71 -11.61
C GLY A 651 20.56 30.10 -10.97
N PRO A 652 21.17 31.13 -11.57
CA PRO A 652 21.13 32.49 -11.02
C PRO A 652 19.70 33.02 -10.82
N TYR A 653 18.76 32.69 -11.71
CA TYR A 653 17.36 33.09 -11.57
C TYR A 653 16.66 32.31 -10.46
N VAL A 654 16.93 31.01 -10.36
CA VAL A 654 16.34 30.14 -9.34
C VAL A 654 16.82 30.51 -7.95
N VAL A 655 18.14 30.65 -7.74
CA VAL A 655 18.72 31.03 -6.45
C VAL A 655 18.18 32.39 -5.99
N LYS A 656 18.12 33.38 -6.90
CA LYS A 656 17.58 34.71 -6.59
C LYS A 656 16.08 34.70 -6.29
N ALA A 657 15.29 33.87 -7.00
CA ALA A 657 13.86 33.72 -6.74
C ALA A 657 13.62 33.03 -5.39
N TYR A 658 14.37 31.97 -5.09
CA TYR A 658 14.28 31.26 -3.82
C TYR A 658 14.72 32.13 -2.65
N GLY A 659 15.80 32.91 -2.77
CA GLY A 659 16.23 33.88 -1.75
C GLY A 659 15.18 34.95 -1.45
N ARG A 660 14.59 35.57 -2.49
CA ARG A 660 13.47 36.51 -2.32
C ARG A 660 12.30 35.86 -1.59
N TRP A 661 11.97 34.63 -1.95
CA TRP A 661 10.88 33.90 -1.31
C TRP A 661 11.18 33.61 0.16
N VAL A 662 12.40 33.17 0.49
CA VAL A 662 12.84 32.94 1.88
C VAL A 662 12.69 34.22 2.72
N GLU A 663 13.24 35.34 2.24
CA GLU A 663 13.21 36.62 2.96
C GLU A 663 11.78 37.16 3.16
N SER A 664 10.93 37.03 2.15
CA SER A 664 9.55 37.56 2.20
C SER A 664 8.57 36.68 2.97
N SER A 665 8.86 35.38 3.09
CA SER A 665 7.94 34.40 3.70
C SER A 665 8.20 34.15 5.18
N LEU A 666 9.33 34.63 5.72
CA LEU A 666 9.61 34.52 7.15
C LEU A 666 8.66 35.38 7.99
N PRO A 667 8.00 34.82 9.03
CA PRO A 667 7.17 35.61 9.92
C PRO A 667 7.95 36.70 10.64
N LYS A 668 7.34 37.88 10.78
CA LYS A 668 7.93 39.05 11.45
C LYS A 668 7.54 39.17 12.93
N LYS A 669 6.97 38.12 13.52
CA LYS A 669 6.55 38.09 14.92
C LYS A 669 7.76 37.88 15.83
N GLU A 670 7.86 38.65 16.91
CA GLU A 670 8.96 38.56 17.89
C GLU A 670 9.07 37.16 18.52
N SER A 671 7.93 36.51 18.78
CA SER A 671 7.86 35.15 19.32
C SER A 671 8.50 34.07 18.43
N MET A 672 8.76 34.38 17.15
CA MET A 672 9.33 33.47 16.14
C MET A 672 10.70 33.93 15.65
N ALA A 673 11.24 35.02 16.21
CA ALA A 673 12.52 35.59 15.80
C ALA A 673 13.70 34.61 15.93
N PRO A 674 13.80 33.75 16.97
CA PRO A 674 14.89 32.77 17.07
C PRO A 674 14.88 31.78 15.90
N GLU A 675 13.74 31.17 15.62
CA GLU A 675 13.57 30.20 14.54
C GLU A 675 13.78 30.85 13.16
N ALA A 676 13.27 32.07 12.95
CA ALA A 676 13.48 32.83 11.71
C ALA A 676 14.96 33.21 11.49
N THR A 677 15.71 33.49 12.56
CA THR A 677 17.14 33.78 12.51
C THR A 677 17.93 32.54 12.07
N ILE A 678 17.60 31.37 12.62
CA ILE A 678 18.24 30.10 12.24
C ILE A 678 18.02 29.81 10.75
N ILE A 679 16.79 30.00 10.24
CA ILE A 679 16.49 29.81 8.82
C ILE A 679 17.29 30.78 7.96
N SER A 680 17.35 32.06 8.34
CA SER A 680 18.11 33.09 7.61
C SER A 680 19.59 32.77 7.54
N GLN A 681 20.18 32.29 8.64
CA GLN A 681 21.57 31.84 8.68
C GLN A 681 21.79 30.62 7.78
N GLN A 682 20.95 29.60 7.88
CA GLN A 682 21.05 28.39 7.06
C GLN A 682 20.87 28.69 5.56
N TRP A 683 20.02 29.67 5.21
CA TRP A 683 19.90 30.15 3.85
C TRP A 683 21.20 30.82 3.37
N SER A 684 21.76 31.74 4.16
CA SER A 684 23.01 32.42 3.82
C SER A 684 24.18 31.44 3.62
N GLU A 685 24.28 30.41 4.47
CA GLU A 685 25.25 29.33 4.33
C GLU A 685 25.04 28.55 3.01
N LEU A 686 23.80 28.22 2.68
CA LEU A 686 23.46 27.50 1.45
C LEU A 686 23.75 28.34 0.20
N GLU A 687 23.36 29.62 0.19
CA GLU A 687 23.62 30.54 -0.91
C GLU A 687 25.13 30.71 -1.14
N THR A 688 25.90 30.88 -0.06
CA THR A 688 27.36 30.97 -0.11
C THR A 688 27.98 29.67 -0.64
N ALA A 689 27.47 28.51 -0.21
CA ALA A 689 27.94 27.23 -0.72
C ALA A 689 27.66 27.09 -2.22
N ILE A 690 26.45 27.45 -2.67
CA ILE A 690 26.07 27.42 -4.09
C ILE A 690 26.95 28.37 -4.90
N SER A 691 27.21 29.60 -4.43
CA SER A 691 28.00 30.59 -5.18
C SER A 691 29.48 30.19 -5.27
N SER A 692 30.07 29.78 -4.15
CA SER A 692 31.53 29.67 -3.98
C SER A 692 32.12 28.34 -4.48
N ASN A 693 31.29 27.31 -4.64
CA ASN A 693 31.76 25.98 -5.05
C ASN A 693 31.50 25.66 -6.52
N THR A 694 32.25 24.69 -7.05
CA THR A 694 32.09 24.17 -8.42
C THR A 694 30.85 23.26 -8.51
N MET A 695 30.34 23.07 -9.74
CA MET A 695 29.26 22.11 -10.01
C MET A 695 29.62 20.69 -9.53
N GLU A 696 30.87 20.27 -9.73
CA GLU A 696 31.37 18.96 -9.31
C GLU A 696 31.34 18.80 -7.78
N HIS A 697 31.83 19.80 -7.04
CA HIS A 697 31.80 19.78 -5.58
C HIS A 697 30.37 19.73 -5.03
N LEU A 698 29.47 20.54 -5.60
CA LEU A 698 28.05 20.52 -5.20
C LEU A 698 27.38 19.19 -5.54
N THR A 699 27.70 18.59 -6.70
CA THR A 699 27.13 17.30 -7.13
C THR A 699 27.53 16.17 -6.19
N ARG A 700 28.77 16.17 -5.68
CA ARG A 700 29.21 15.22 -4.65
C ARG A 700 28.37 15.30 -3.37
N ASN A 701 27.88 16.48 -3.02
CA ASN A 701 27.07 16.75 -1.81
C ASN A 701 25.60 17.02 -2.16
N ALA A 702 25.12 16.47 -3.27
CA ALA A 702 23.82 16.82 -3.83
C ALA A 702 22.66 16.48 -2.88
N ARG A 703 22.76 15.34 -2.16
CA ARG A 703 21.74 14.95 -1.18
C ARG A 703 21.66 15.96 -0.04
N GLU A 704 22.80 16.37 0.51
CA GLU A 704 22.87 17.33 1.62
C GLU A 704 22.29 18.69 1.21
N ILE A 705 22.58 19.16 -0.01
CA ILE A 705 22.02 20.40 -0.57
C ILE A 705 20.50 20.29 -0.69
N MET A 706 20.00 19.21 -1.29
CA MET A 706 18.57 18.98 -1.45
C MET A 706 17.83 18.89 -0.11
N LEU A 707 18.41 18.19 0.88
CA LEU A 707 17.85 18.09 2.23
C LEU A 707 17.82 19.45 2.94
N ARG A 708 18.85 20.30 2.76
CA ARG A 708 18.85 21.66 3.28
C ARG A 708 17.74 22.53 2.66
N VAL A 709 17.53 22.44 1.35
CA VAL A 709 16.42 23.14 0.67
C VAL A 709 15.08 22.68 1.24
N SER A 710 14.87 21.36 1.39
CA SER A 710 13.65 20.80 1.98
C SER A 710 13.43 21.28 3.42
N LYS A 711 14.49 21.26 4.25
CA LYS A 711 14.41 21.67 5.65
C LYS A 711 14.06 23.14 5.80
N LEU A 712 14.75 24.01 5.06
CA LEU A 712 14.49 25.46 5.01
C LEU A 712 13.06 25.75 4.57
N THR A 713 12.65 25.20 3.41
CA THR A 713 11.32 25.43 2.84
C THR A 713 10.23 25.00 3.80
N SER A 714 10.31 23.78 4.32
CA SER A 714 9.28 23.25 5.23
C SER A 714 9.27 23.99 6.57
N GLY A 715 10.43 24.43 7.08
CA GLY A 715 10.51 25.24 8.30
C GLY A 715 9.82 26.58 8.17
N ILE A 716 10.01 27.28 7.04
CA ILE A 716 9.30 28.54 6.73
C ILE A 716 7.80 28.31 6.69
N LEU A 717 7.35 27.24 6.02
CA LEU A 717 5.93 26.92 5.86
C LEU A 717 5.28 26.54 7.20
N LEU A 718 5.97 25.80 8.07
CA LEU A 718 5.49 25.48 9.41
C LEU A 718 5.40 26.72 10.31
N LEU A 719 6.37 27.63 10.23
CA LEU A 719 6.30 28.91 10.93
C LEU A 719 5.14 29.77 10.42
N ALA A 720 4.87 29.77 9.11
CA ALA A 720 3.75 30.49 8.53
C ALA A 720 2.40 29.93 9.00
N ASP A 721 2.24 28.60 9.08
CA ASP A 721 1.05 27.99 9.68
C ASP A 721 0.88 28.38 11.15
N ALA A 722 1.95 28.32 11.94
CA ALA A 722 1.90 28.73 13.35
C ALA A 722 1.59 30.23 13.51
N ALA A 723 2.12 31.08 12.64
CA ALA A 723 1.94 32.53 12.69
C ALA A 723 0.52 32.97 12.31
N ARG A 724 -0.22 32.14 11.58
CA ARG A 724 -1.58 32.44 11.12
C ARG A 724 -2.55 32.63 12.28
N ASP A 725 -2.44 31.80 13.32
CA ASP A 725 -3.38 31.75 14.45
C ASP A 725 -2.70 31.71 15.83
N ASP A 726 -1.37 31.89 15.89
CA ASP A 726 -0.57 31.84 17.13
C ASP A 726 -0.71 30.50 17.89
N ASN A 727 -0.95 29.39 17.16
CA ASN A 727 -1.10 28.08 17.76
C ASN A 727 0.24 27.56 18.35
N ALA A 728 0.24 27.31 19.66
CA ALA A 728 1.42 26.89 20.40
C ALA A 728 1.97 25.51 19.97
N VAL A 729 1.10 24.58 19.59
CA VAL A 729 1.51 23.23 19.14
C VAL A 729 2.10 23.30 17.73
N ALA A 730 1.54 24.10 16.83
CA ALA A 730 2.12 24.36 15.52
C ALA A 730 3.50 25.02 15.63
N MET A 731 3.67 25.96 16.57
CA MET A 731 4.96 26.57 16.86
C MET A 731 5.98 25.55 17.38
N GLU A 732 5.58 24.65 18.28
CA GLU A 732 6.45 23.59 18.77
C GLU A 732 6.84 22.59 17.66
N VAL A 733 5.92 22.26 16.75
CA VAL A 733 6.22 21.46 15.55
C VAL A 733 7.26 22.16 14.68
N ALA A 734 7.09 23.47 14.42
CA ALA A 734 8.04 24.25 13.63
C ALA A 734 9.43 24.27 14.29
N ARG A 735 9.49 24.50 15.61
CA ARG A 735 10.72 24.50 16.39
C ARG A 735 11.45 23.15 16.29
N ARG A 736 10.75 22.04 16.56
CA ARG A 736 11.35 20.69 16.50
C ARG A 736 11.86 20.31 15.12
N TRP A 737 11.23 20.82 14.06
CA TRP A 737 11.70 20.63 12.70
C TRP A 737 12.98 21.45 12.41
N ILE A 738 12.97 22.74 12.75
CA ILE A 738 14.08 23.67 12.47
C ILE A 738 15.31 23.29 13.30
N GLN A 739 15.11 23.07 14.59
CA GLN A 739 16.14 22.77 15.57
C GLN A 739 15.74 21.50 16.36
N PRO A 740 16.30 20.33 16.02
CA PRO A 740 16.11 19.13 16.80
C PRO A 740 16.57 19.33 18.25
N ALA A 741 15.79 18.80 19.19
CA ALA A 741 16.06 18.94 20.62
C ALA A 741 17.45 18.42 21.01
N THR A 742 18.14 19.15 21.86
CA THR A 742 19.43 18.73 22.43
C THR A 742 19.22 17.88 23.68
N LEU A 743 20.22 17.06 24.05
CA LEU A 743 20.19 16.32 25.33
C LEU A 743 20.29 17.24 26.57
N LEU A 744 20.56 18.53 26.35
CA LEU A 744 20.72 19.54 27.39
C LEU A 744 19.44 20.37 27.61
N GLU A 745 18.44 20.25 26.73
CA GLU A 745 17.13 20.89 26.88
C GLU A 745 16.23 20.07 27.82
N GLY A 746 15.70 20.71 28.86
CA GLY A 746 14.90 20.06 29.90
C GLY A 746 13.51 20.66 30.06
N SER A 747 12.48 19.94 29.62
CA SER A 747 11.13 20.00 30.21
C SER A 747 10.96 18.78 31.12
N SER A 748 10.02 18.84 32.08
CA SER A 748 9.72 17.64 32.87
C SER A 748 9.19 16.52 31.96
N ALA A 749 9.38 15.26 32.34
CA ALA A 749 8.90 14.12 31.55
C ALA A 749 7.37 14.18 31.30
N GLU A 750 6.62 14.75 32.24
CA GLU A 750 5.17 14.97 32.15
C GLU A 750 4.82 16.08 31.14
N GLN A 751 5.52 17.21 31.18
CA GLN A 751 5.33 18.30 30.20
C GLN A 751 5.70 17.85 28.78
N GLY A 752 6.81 17.12 28.65
CA GLY A 752 7.23 16.53 27.38
C GLY A 752 6.19 15.56 26.82
N LEU A 753 5.67 14.65 27.65
CA LEU A 753 4.60 13.72 27.27
C LEU A 753 3.34 14.46 26.81
N MET A 754 2.91 15.50 27.53
CA MET A 754 1.72 16.28 27.18
C MET A 754 1.88 16.96 25.80
N LEU A 755 3.03 17.58 25.54
CA LEU A 755 3.33 18.19 24.23
C LEU A 755 3.37 17.14 23.12
N ASP A 756 3.99 15.98 23.38
CA ASP A 756 4.05 14.89 22.41
C ASP A 756 2.64 14.36 22.08
N GLN A 757 1.78 14.21 23.10
CA GLN A 757 0.38 13.83 22.91
C GLN A 757 -0.40 14.87 22.09
N GLN A 758 -0.19 16.15 22.33
CA GLN A 758 -0.83 17.22 21.55
C GLN A 758 -0.37 17.21 20.08
N ILE A 759 0.91 16.97 19.81
CA ILE A 759 1.42 16.83 18.43
C ILE A 759 0.80 15.62 17.73
N VAL A 760 0.62 14.51 18.44
CA VAL A 760 0.10 13.25 17.87
C VAL A 760 -1.42 13.31 17.68
N PHE A 761 -2.16 13.76 18.70
CA PHE A 761 -3.63 13.64 18.76
C PHE A 761 -4.40 14.96 18.61
N GLY A 762 -3.74 16.12 18.60
CA GLY A 762 -4.39 17.43 18.56
C GLY A 762 -4.55 18.11 19.91
N ASP A 763 -5.01 19.37 19.88
CA ASP A 763 -5.18 20.23 21.06
C ASP A 763 -6.29 19.68 21.96
N GLN A 764 -5.93 19.22 23.16
CA GLN A 764 -6.80 18.60 24.18
C GLN A 764 -7.53 17.32 23.74
N PRO A 765 -6.87 16.16 23.85
CA PRO A 765 -7.53 14.89 23.60
C PRO A 765 -8.58 14.64 24.69
N THR A 766 -9.87 14.78 24.35
CA THR A 766 -11.02 14.60 25.25
C THR A 766 -11.04 13.26 25.98
N TRP A 767 -10.30 12.26 25.50
CA TRP A 767 -10.18 10.92 26.09
C TRP A 767 -9.05 10.76 27.12
N LEU A 768 -8.18 11.75 27.32
CA LEU A 768 -7.07 11.67 28.28
C LEU A 768 -7.53 11.83 29.75
N GLY A 769 -8.80 12.16 30.00
CA GLY A 769 -9.36 12.18 31.36
C GLY A 769 -8.66 13.15 32.32
N VAL A 770 -7.97 14.16 31.81
CA VAL A 770 -7.44 15.26 32.61
C VAL A 770 -8.55 16.32 32.71
N LEU A 771 -9.41 16.14 33.71
CA LEU A 771 -10.18 17.20 34.36
C LEU A 771 -9.89 17.12 35.86
#